data_AF-A0A8C4ZIN4-F1
#
_entry.id   AF-A0A8C4ZIN4-F1
#
_cell.length_a   1.000
_cell.length_b   1.000
_cell.length_c   1.000
_cell.angle_alpha   90.00
_cell.angle_beta   90.00
_cell.angle_gamma   90.00
#
_symmetry.space_group_name_H-M   'P 1'
#
loop_
_entity.id
_entity.type
_entity.pdbx_description
1 polymer ?
#
loop_
_entity_poly.entity_id
_entity_poly.type
_entity_poly.pdbx_seq_one_letter_code
_entity_poly.pdbx_strand_id
1 'polypeptide(L)'
;MFVRGPAASQMVLLSILLPLLHSLGGVLGAKTCVPRPSCSECIQSPGCAWCSAKGFLQAGEPSERRCDAKEALTSRGCKEPYLPETEEALLMKDKELSASDDIIQLRPQQIDFQLRVGEYVPQTFKVSFKRAEGYPIDLYYLMDLSFSMGDDLDMIKKLGQDLVSTLQSFTKKLRIGFGSFVDKVALPYVSQMKRKRRDPSPHRETSCQPAFSFQNLLNLTTDIAAFEKKVIGQRISANLDSPESGFDAIMQAAVCKDVIGWDKGTKILLYTSDDTFHMAGDGRLAGLSEPPDGHCHLSPSGLYDGTRFDYPSVGQLARVLTANNIQLIFAVTKNISAAYEELSKMIPQSVVGVLESDSSNVVQIIKNAYNSLSSSVVLEHHGTPQGLEVAYQAYCTSPSPGLPGLRPWSQRAECKDIKINQQVDFYVQLNMSRCLEQTEFHLSVQGISEQLKLVVKMKCECDCGPVEEASPSCSGHGTLHCGTCRCDPGFLGQTCDCQQSEDHVSLYEKCRHGGSSQLCSGHGSCECGKCACQHSFSGPFCECDDSNCAQSNQQLCGGNGKCVCGKCNCLAAYGGEACDCSTLTDRCQTAGRPCSGRGDCLCNRCVCKGGFDGDHCSHIPNNCTKYDTMSGIVFIGLLIILISRLLLEFHYRRGVPKLRHRPAADRLEGGETQCYAAIMNLFVSDHLSV
;
A
#
# COMPACT_ATOMS: atom_id res chain seq x y z
N MET A 1 -5.99 40.30 50.88
CA MET A 1 -7.25 40.59 50.17
C MET A 1 -7.04 40.27 48.70
N PHE A 2 -7.39 39.07 48.26
CA PHE A 2 -7.89 38.79 46.91
C PHE A 2 -8.46 37.36 46.87
N VAL A 3 -9.60 37.28 46.22
CA VAL A 3 -10.71 36.31 46.28
C VAL A 3 -10.36 34.93 45.69
N ARG A 4 -10.84 33.87 46.37
CA ARG A 4 -10.92 32.48 45.86
C ARG A 4 -12.11 32.33 44.91
N GLY A 5 -11.92 31.65 43.77
CA GLY A 5 -12.99 31.17 42.87
C GLY A 5 -12.84 29.66 42.57
N PRO A 6 -13.92 28.91 42.31
CA PRO A 6 -13.94 27.45 42.38
C PRO A 6 -13.67 26.82 41.01
N ALA A 7 -12.47 26.25 40.83
CA ALA A 7 -12.13 25.45 39.65
C ALA A 7 -11.59 24.05 40.01
N ALA A 8 -11.84 23.58 41.24
CA ALA A 8 -11.26 22.33 41.74
C ALA A 8 -12.23 21.12 41.71
N SER A 9 -13.53 21.30 41.45
CA SER A 9 -14.50 20.20 41.54
C SER A 9 -14.80 19.47 40.23
N GLN A 10 -14.43 20.03 39.07
CA GLN A 10 -14.68 19.41 37.75
C GLN A 10 -13.52 18.53 37.25
N MET A 11 -12.30 18.68 37.78
CA MET A 11 -11.15 17.87 37.34
C MET A 11 -11.04 16.49 38.00
N VAL A 12 -11.72 16.26 39.12
CA VAL A 12 -11.68 14.96 39.83
C VAL A 12 -12.68 13.95 39.23
N LEU A 13 -13.80 14.40 38.64
CA LEU A 13 -14.73 13.48 37.96
C LEU A 13 -14.19 12.95 36.64
N LEU A 14 -13.41 13.74 35.88
CA LEU A 14 -12.83 13.28 34.61
C LEU A 14 -11.70 12.26 34.79
N SER A 15 -10.99 12.27 35.92
CA SER A 15 -9.87 11.36 36.19
C SER A 15 -10.32 9.97 36.66
N ILE A 16 -11.58 9.81 37.08
CA ILE A 16 -12.18 8.52 37.49
C ILE A 16 -12.99 7.87 36.35
N LEU A 17 -13.46 8.65 35.37
CA LEU A 17 -14.23 8.13 34.22
C LEU A 17 -13.36 7.63 33.05
N LEU A 18 -12.16 8.19 32.83
CA LEU A 18 -11.27 7.73 31.75
C LEU A 18 -10.73 6.29 31.90
N PRO A 19 -10.43 5.77 33.11
CA PRO A 19 -10.04 4.37 33.28
C PRO A 19 -11.19 3.38 33.10
N LEU A 20 -12.43 3.77 33.43
CA LEU A 20 -13.62 2.93 33.23
C LEU A 20 -13.99 2.81 31.74
N LEU A 21 -13.81 3.87 30.95
CA LEU A 21 -13.96 3.81 29.49
C LEU A 21 -12.84 3.01 28.80
N HIS A 22 -11.64 2.91 29.40
CA HIS A 22 -10.57 2.01 28.91
C HIS A 22 -10.81 0.53 29.23
N SER A 23 -11.65 0.21 30.22
CA SER A 23 -12.03 -1.19 30.53
C SER A 23 -13.16 -1.75 29.66
N LEU A 24 -13.83 -0.90 28.86
CA LEU A 24 -14.96 -1.28 27.99
C LEU A 24 -14.70 -1.05 26.49
N GLY A 25 -13.54 -0.49 26.12
CA GLY A 25 -13.11 -0.29 24.72
C GLY A 25 -12.33 -1.45 24.09
N GLY A 26 -12.19 -2.57 24.81
CA GLY A 26 -11.46 -3.76 24.38
C GLY A 26 -12.32 -4.82 23.69
N VAL A 27 -13.16 -4.42 22.73
CA VAL A 27 -13.68 -5.36 21.72
C VAL A 27 -13.39 -4.72 20.36
N LEU A 28 -12.10 -4.67 20.02
CA LEU A 28 -11.66 -4.58 18.63
C LEU A 28 -12.43 -5.66 17.87
N GLY A 29 -13.16 -5.26 16.82
CA GLY A 29 -14.09 -6.13 16.10
C GLY A 29 -13.50 -7.48 15.78
N ALA A 30 -13.91 -8.50 16.52
CA ALA A 30 -13.72 -9.88 16.13
C ALA A 30 -14.46 -10.03 14.80
N LYS A 31 -13.73 -10.16 13.70
CA LYS A 31 -14.34 -10.57 12.43
C LYS A 31 -14.99 -11.93 12.70
N THR A 32 -16.31 -11.94 12.70
CA THR A 32 -17.13 -13.10 12.99
C THR A 32 -16.84 -14.18 11.96
N CYS A 33 -16.69 -15.44 12.41
CA CYS A 33 -16.55 -16.57 11.50
C CYS A 33 -17.72 -16.56 10.49
N VAL A 34 -17.39 -16.71 9.21
CA VAL A 34 -18.38 -16.89 8.15
C VAL A 34 -18.46 -18.40 7.86
N PRO A 35 -19.59 -19.06 8.16
CA PRO A 35 -19.74 -20.50 7.97
C PRO A 35 -19.52 -20.91 6.51
N ARG A 36 -18.81 -22.03 6.29
CA ARG A 36 -18.48 -22.59 4.98
C ARG A 36 -18.85 -24.07 4.91
N PRO A 37 -19.24 -24.60 3.73
CA PRO A 37 -19.77 -25.96 3.58
C PRO A 37 -18.68 -27.04 3.64
N SER A 38 -17.42 -26.69 3.37
CA SER A 38 -16.29 -27.61 3.39
C SER A 38 -15.28 -27.24 4.46
N CYS A 39 -14.57 -28.23 5.00
CA CYS A 39 -13.55 -28.01 6.02
C CYS A 39 -12.44 -27.07 5.51
N SER A 40 -11.93 -27.30 4.30
CA SER A 40 -10.84 -26.50 3.73
C SER A 40 -11.22 -25.03 3.58
N GLU A 41 -12.42 -24.72 3.09
CA GLU A 41 -12.91 -23.33 3.01
C GLU A 41 -13.13 -22.71 4.39
N CYS A 42 -13.58 -23.53 5.35
CA CYS A 42 -13.78 -23.10 6.72
C CYS A 42 -12.46 -22.68 7.36
N ILE A 43 -11.42 -23.50 7.29
CA ILE A 43 -10.14 -23.18 7.91
C ILE A 43 -9.43 -22.01 7.21
N GLN A 44 -9.71 -21.76 5.93
CA GLN A 44 -9.20 -20.57 5.23
C GLN A 44 -9.95 -19.28 5.62
N SER A 45 -11.08 -19.39 6.32
CA SER A 45 -11.86 -18.25 6.78
C SER A 45 -11.37 -17.77 8.16
N PRO A 46 -11.14 -16.45 8.34
CA PRO A 46 -10.66 -15.91 9.61
C PRO A 46 -11.58 -16.23 10.78
N GLY A 47 -10.99 -16.65 11.91
CA GLY A 47 -11.73 -16.92 13.15
C GLY A 47 -12.59 -18.18 13.13
N CYS A 48 -12.55 -18.99 12.06
CA CYS A 48 -13.34 -20.21 11.92
C CYS A 48 -12.58 -21.47 12.34
N ALA A 49 -13.30 -22.39 12.97
CA ALA A 49 -12.91 -23.77 13.28
C ALA A 49 -13.93 -24.74 12.65
N TRP A 50 -13.56 -26.02 12.49
CA TRP A 50 -14.40 -27.04 11.88
C TRP A 50 -14.71 -28.20 12.83
N CYS A 51 -15.96 -28.67 12.89
CA CYS A 51 -16.31 -29.87 13.66
C CYS A 51 -16.36 -31.13 12.79
N SER A 52 -15.38 -32.02 12.99
CA SER A 52 -15.28 -33.31 12.28
C SER A 52 -16.06 -34.45 12.94
N ALA A 53 -16.72 -34.22 14.08
CA ALA A 53 -17.43 -35.26 14.81
C ALA A 53 -18.56 -35.91 13.99
N LYS A 54 -18.63 -37.24 14.02
CA LYS A 54 -19.71 -38.03 13.42
C LYS A 54 -21.03 -37.72 14.16
N GLY A 55 -22.12 -37.50 13.43
CA GLY A 55 -23.44 -37.19 14.00
C GLY A 55 -23.57 -35.81 14.67
N PHE A 56 -22.67 -34.86 14.41
CA PHE A 56 -22.74 -33.50 14.96
C PHE A 56 -23.93 -32.67 14.43
N LEU A 57 -24.32 -32.91 13.18
CA LEU A 57 -25.48 -32.26 12.56
C LEU A 57 -26.77 -33.01 12.91
N GLN A 58 -27.81 -32.27 13.24
CA GLN A 58 -29.16 -32.78 13.35
C GLN A 58 -29.79 -32.96 11.96
N ALA A 59 -30.82 -33.79 11.86
CA ALA A 59 -31.52 -34.03 10.60
C ALA A 59 -32.04 -32.71 9.99
N GLY A 60 -31.63 -32.42 8.76
CA GLY A 60 -32.02 -31.22 8.01
C GLY A 60 -31.16 -29.98 8.26
N GLU A 61 -30.15 -30.05 9.11
CA GLU A 61 -29.17 -28.97 9.24
C GLU A 61 -28.14 -29.01 8.11
N PRO A 62 -27.70 -27.85 7.60
CA PRO A 62 -26.78 -27.80 6.47
C PRO A 62 -25.32 -27.99 6.93
N SER A 63 -24.45 -28.44 6.02
CA SER A 63 -23.05 -28.79 6.34
C SER A 63 -22.22 -27.62 6.85
N GLU A 64 -22.58 -26.38 6.50
CA GLU A 64 -21.97 -25.14 6.95
C GLU A 64 -21.97 -24.99 8.47
N ARG A 65 -22.92 -25.63 9.17
CA ARG A 65 -23.00 -25.61 10.64
C ARG A 65 -21.82 -26.28 11.33
N ARG A 66 -21.02 -27.08 10.61
CA ARG A 66 -19.74 -27.60 11.10
C ARG A 66 -18.66 -26.53 11.17
N CYS A 67 -18.84 -25.40 10.49
CA CYS A 67 -17.90 -24.28 10.47
C CYS A 67 -18.42 -23.12 11.34
N ASP A 68 -17.76 -22.85 12.45
CA ASP A 68 -18.10 -21.72 13.33
C ASP A 68 -16.88 -21.32 14.18
N ALA A 69 -17.00 -20.29 15.01
CA ALA A 69 -16.02 -19.98 16.04
C ALA A 69 -15.81 -21.19 16.97
N LYS A 70 -14.57 -21.38 17.46
CA LYS A 70 -14.19 -22.53 18.28
C LYS A 70 -15.07 -22.66 19.52
N GLU A 71 -15.38 -21.54 20.18
CA GLU A 71 -16.21 -21.48 21.37
C GLU A 71 -17.66 -21.85 21.07
N ALA A 72 -18.19 -21.41 19.92
CA ALA A 72 -19.55 -21.73 19.48
C ALA A 72 -19.70 -23.22 19.19
N LEU A 73 -18.76 -23.84 18.48
CA LEU A 73 -18.74 -25.28 18.23
C LEU A 73 -18.66 -26.09 19.53
N THR A 74 -17.82 -25.65 20.46
CA THR A 74 -17.66 -26.30 21.77
C THR A 74 -18.96 -26.23 22.57
N SER A 75 -19.63 -25.07 22.60
CA SER A 75 -20.92 -24.88 23.27
C SER A 75 -22.02 -25.77 22.70
N ARG A 76 -21.91 -26.11 21.41
CA ARG A 76 -22.84 -26.99 20.69
C ARG A 76 -22.50 -28.49 20.83
N GLY A 77 -21.46 -28.84 21.58
CA GLY A 77 -21.09 -30.22 21.88
C GLY A 77 -20.02 -30.82 20.99
N CYS A 78 -19.34 -30.02 20.15
CA CYS A 78 -18.14 -30.47 19.46
C CYS A 78 -16.98 -30.56 20.46
N LYS A 79 -16.54 -31.77 20.82
CA LYS A 79 -15.49 -31.99 21.83
C LYS A 79 -14.13 -31.45 21.40
N GLU A 80 -13.78 -31.67 20.13
CA GLU A 80 -12.49 -31.27 19.55
C GLU A 80 -12.74 -30.59 18.19
N PRO A 81 -13.08 -29.29 18.18
CA PRO A 81 -13.12 -28.53 16.94
C PRO A 81 -11.73 -28.49 16.29
N TYR A 82 -11.64 -28.93 15.05
CA TYR A 82 -10.44 -28.86 14.24
C TYR A 82 -10.12 -27.41 13.89
N LEU A 83 -8.96 -26.97 14.36
CA LEU A 83 -8.40 -25.67 14.06
C LEU A 83 -6.88 -25.88 13.89
N PRO A 84 -6.34 -25.82 12.67
CA PRO A 84 -4.91 -25.94 12.47
C PRO A 84 -4.17 -24.88 13.30
N GLU A 85 -3.25 -25.33 14.14
CA GLU A 85 -2.31 -24.46 14.83
C GLU A 85 -1.28 -23.94 13.84
N THR A 86 -1.02 -22.64 13.91
CA THR A 86 0.13 -22.01 13.29
C THR A 86 1.37 -22.41 14.05
N GLU A 87 2.36 -22.95 13.34
CA GLU A 87 3.63 -23.31 13.95
C GLU A 87 4.55 -22.10 13.98
N GLU A 88 5.43 -22.06 14.98
CA GLU A 88 6.43 -21.01 15.08
C GLU A 88 7.37 -21.04 13.88
N ALA A 89 7.88 -19.87 13.50
CA ALA A 89 8.84 -19.74 12.42
C ALA A 89 10.12 -20.54 12.74
N LEU A 90 10.49 -21.47 11.86
CA LEU A 90 11.66 -22.31 12.01
C LEU A 90 12.89 -21.62 11.40
N LEU A 91 13.85 -21.28 12.26
CA LEU A 91 15.15 -20.71 11.83
C LEU A 91 16.05 -21.82 11.30
N MET A 92 16.07 -22.01 9.99
CA MET A 92 16.87 -23.05 9.33
C MET A 92 18.35 -22.68 9.22
N LYS A 93 18.64 -21.39 8.98
CA LYS A 93 20.00 -20.85 8.95
C LYS A 93 20.02 -19.49 9.64
N ASP A 94 20.72 -19.44 10.77
CA ASP A 94 20.81 -18.27 11.63
C ASP A 94 22.25 -18.07 12.15
N LYS A 95 23.17 -17.87 11.20
CA LYS A 95 24.56 -17.53 11.53
C LYS A 95 24.61 -16.12 12.11
N GLU A 96 25.44 -15.96 13.13
CA GLU A 96 25.70 -14.67 13.77
C GLU A 96 26.28 -13.64 12.81
N LEU A 97 25.94 -12.37 13.04
CA LEU A 97 26.45 -11.26 12.26
C LEU A 97 27.95 -11.12 12.50
N SER A 98 28.73 -11.21 11.42
CA SER A 98 30.18 -11.13 11.46
C SER A 98 30.65 -10.01 10.54
N ALA A 99 31.50 -9.15 11.07
CA ALA A 99 32.10 -8.03 10.34
C ALA A 99 33.58 -8.29 9.97
N SER A 100 34.13 -9.47 10.26
CA SER A 100 35.55 -9.81 10.08
C SER A 100 35.76 -11.22 9.51
N ASP A 101 36.71 -11.36 8.58
CA ASP A 101 37.08 -12.59 7.83
C ASP A 101 35.96 -13.22 6.98
N ASP A 102 34.98 -13.86 7.64
CA ASP A 102 33.76 -14.41 7.05
C ASP A 102 32.61 -13.43 7.29
N ILE A 103 32.44 -12.49 6.36
CA ILE A 103 31.48 -11.41 6.49
C ILE A 103 30.06 -11.95 6.32
N ILE A 104 29.22 -11.71 7.33
CA ILE A 104 27.79 -12.03 7.36
C ILE A 104 27.08 -10.78 7.85
N GLN A 105 26.41 -10.09 6.95
CA GLN A 105 25.78 -8.80 7.21
C GLN A 105 24.28 -8.90 7.44
N LEU A 106 23.64 -10.00 7.01
CA LEU A 106 22.20 -10.21 7.13
C LEU A 106 21.88 -11.44 7.98
N ARG A 107 20.98 -11.28 8.95
CA ARG A 107 20.52 -12.34 9.84
C ARG A 107 18.99 -12.28 10.03
N PRO A 108 18.28 -13.42 10.03
CA PRO A 108 18.75 -14.76 9.69
C PRO A 108 19.01 -14.90 8.18
N GLN A 109 19.47 -16.07 7.72
CA GLN A 109 19.71 -16.35 6.28
C GLN A 109 18.65 -17.29 5.68
N GLN A 110 17.96 -18.09 6.50
CA GLN A 110 16.82 -18.87 6.07
C GLN A 110 15.78 -19.04 7.18
N ILE A 111 14.52 -18.75 6.86
CA ILE A 111 13.37 -19.01 7.73
C ILE A 111 12.34 -19.83 6.95
N ASP A 112 11.86 -20.89 7.59
CA ASP A 112 10.75 -21.70 7.11
C ASP A 112 9.52 -21.39 7.98
N PHE A 113 8.44 -20.93 7.37
CA PHE A 113 7.17 -20.65 8.01
C PHE A 113 6.14 -21.72 7.68
N GLN A 114 5.27 -22.03 8.62
CA GLN A 114 4.06 -22.78 8.37
C GLN A 114 2.83 -21.96 8.72
N LEU A 115 2.25 -21.34 7.70
CA LEU A 115 1.23 -20.31 7.83
C LEU A 115 -0.16 -20.83 7.46
N ARG A 116 -1.17 -20.11 7.95
CA ARG A 116 -2.58 -20.34 7.63
C ARG A 116 -3.21 -19.06 7.08
N VAL A 117 -4.16 -19.21 6.15
CA VAL A 117 -4.94 -18.10 5.61
C VAL A 117 -5.90 -17.56 6.68
N GLY A 118 -5.99 -16.24 6.81
CA GLY A 118 -6.97 -15.61 7.69
C GLY A 118 -6.62 -15.62 9.19
N GLU A 119 -5.36 -15.85 9.54
CA GLU A 119 -4.90 -15.71 10.93
C GLU A 119 -5.14 -14.28 11.45
N TYR A 120 -5.58 -14.16 12.70
CA TYR A 120 -5.95 -12.87 13.32
C TYR A 120 -4.73 -11.96 13.51
N VAL A 121 -3.55 -12.56 13.70
CA VAL A 121 -2.29 -11.86 13.93
C VAL A 121 -1.36 -12.15 12.76
N PRO A 122 -0.94 -11.15 11.97
CA PRO A 122 0.01 -11.35 10.90
C PRO A 122 1.37 -11.74 11.48
N GLN A 123 2.03 -12.73 10.87
CA GLN A 123 3.29 -13.24 11.36
C GLN A 123 4.39 -12.20 11.21
N THR A 124 5.06 -11.89 12.31
CA THR A 124 6.09 -10.86 12.38
C THR A 124 7.40 -11.47 12.83
N PHE A 125 8.49 -11.18 12.12
CA PHE A 125 9.83 -11.64 12.45
C PHE A 125 10.86 -10.53 12.30
N LYS A 126 12.00 -10.69 12.97
CA LYS A 126 13.09 -9.70 12.96
C LYS A 126 14.16 -10.09 11.94
N VAL A 127 14.61 -9.10 11.17
CA VAL A 127 15.78 -9.16 10.29
C VAL A 127 16.78 -8.14 10.80
N SER A 128 17.97 -8.59 11.16
CA SER A 128 19.06 -7.74 11.63
C SER A 128 20.10 -7.58 10.53
N PHE A 129 20.51 -6.34 10.28
CA PHE A 129 21.58 -6.01 9.35
C PHE A 129 22.71 -5.28 10.07
N LYS A 130 23.96 -5.68 9.83
CA LYS A 130 25.14 -5.00 10.36
C LYS A 130 26.09 -4.61 9.23
N ARG A 131 26.47 -3.34 9.18
CA ARG A 131 27.43 -2.84 8.20
C ARG A 131 28.83 -3.34 8.55
N ALA A 132 29.41 -4.18 7.70
CA ALA A 132 30.75 -4.73 7.89
C ALA A 132 31.86 -3.75 7.45
N GLU A 133 33.05 -3.94 8.02
CA GLU A 133 34.27 -3.23 7.61
C GLU A 133 35.01 -4.06 6.56
N GLY A 134 35.50 -3.41 5.49
CA GLY A 134 36.30 -4.11 4.48
C GLY A 134 35.56 -5.16 3.63
N TYR A 135 34.25 -4.97 3.39
CA TYR A 135 33.50 -5.78 2.42
C TYR A 135 34.16 -5.68 1.02
N PRO A 136 34.21 -6.77 0.22
CA PRO A 136 34.83 -6.72 -1.10
C PRO A 136 34.18 -5.67 -2.00
N ILE A 137 35.01 -4.92 -2.73
CA ILE A 137 34.55 -3.92 -3.69
C ILE A 137 35.04 -4.29 -5.08
N ASP A 138 34.09 -4.37 -6.00
CA ASP A 138 34.34 -4.34 -7.43
C ASP A 138 34.11 -2.92 -7.92
N LEU A 139 35.16 -2.27 -8.43
CA LEU A 139 35.04 -0.97 -9.07
C LEU A 139 35.29 -1.12 -10.57
N TYR A 140 34.27 -0.87 -11.38
CA TYR A 140 34.42 -0.76 -12.82
C TYR A 140 34.41 0.72 -13.22
N TYR A 141 35.55 1.22 -13.68
CA TYR A 141 35.72 2.59 -14.12
C TYR A 141 35.31 2.70 -15.59
N LEU A 142 34.26 3.45 -15.87
CA LEU A 142 33.70 3.65 -17.18
C LEU A 142 33.89 5.11 -17.63
N MET A 143 34.80 5.29 -18.59
CA MET A 143 35.31 6.60 -18.98
C MET A 143 34.86 7.04 -20.36
N ASP A 144 34.36 8.26 -20.46
CA ASP A 144 34.21 8.98 -21.71
C ASP A 144 35.59 9.31 -22.32
N LEU A 145 35.80 8.91 -23.58
CA LEU A 145 37.01 9.22 -24.35
C LEU A 145 36.72 10.17 -25.52
N SER A 146 35.67 10.98 -25.45
CA SER A 146 35.44 12.11 -26.34
C SER A 146 36.65 13.06 -26.39
N PHE A 147 36.63 14.01 -27.33
CA PHE A 147 37.79 14.89 -27.54
C PHE A 147 38.02 15.84 -26.35
N SER A 148 36.95 16.25 -25.67
CA SER A 148 37.00 17.18 -24.56
C SER A 148 37.62 16.56 -23.30
N MET A 149 37.48 15.25 -23.10
CA MET A 149 38.04 14.47 -21.98
C MET A 149 39.57 14.27 -22.02
N GLY A 150 40.29 15.06 -22.83
CA GLY A 150 41.72 14.86 -23.07
C GLY A 150 42.61 15.15 -21.87
N ASP A 151 42.34 16.24 -21.16
CA ASP A 151 43.02 16.60 -19.91
C ASP A 151 42.61 15.69 -18.75
N ASP A 152 41.34 15.27 -18.67
CA ASP A 152 40.87 14.27 -17.71
C ASP A 152 41.62 12.94 -17.86
N LEU A 153 41.81 12.48 -19.10
CA LEU A 153 42.58 11.27 -19.38
C LEU A 153 44.02 11.38 -18.90
N ASP A 154 44.66 12.53 -19.11
CA ASP A 154 46.02 12.76 -18.64
C ASP A 154 46.09 12.86 -17.11
N MET A 155 45.03 13.31 -16.44
CA MET A 155 44.96 13.30 -14.97
C MET A 155 44.75 11.88 -14.43
N ILE A 156 43.85 11.08 -15.01
CA ILE A 156 43.60 9.71 -14.54
C ILE A 156 44.86 8.84 -14.72
N LYS A 157 45.64 9.07 -15.79
CA LYS A 157 46.96 8.45 -15.98
C LYS A 157 47.93 8.74 -14.82
N LYS A 158 47.83 9.92 -14.20
CA LYS A 158 48.64 10.32 -13.03
C LYS A 158 48.03 9.80 -11.73
N LEU A 159 46.70 9.81 -11.62
CA LEU A 159 45.95 9.42 -10.42
C LEU A 159 45.79 7.91 -10.22
N GLY A 160 46.18 7.05 -11.18
CA GLY A 160 45.97 5.61 -11.08
C GLY A 160 46.41 5.00 -9.74
N GLN A 161 47.60 5.39 -9.25
CA GLN A 161 48.12 4.95 -7.95
C GLN A 161 47.37 5.55 -6.75
N ASP A 162 47.02 6.83 -6.82
CA ASP A 162 46.32 7.55 -5.74
C ASP A 162 44.87 7.06 -5.58
N LEU A 163 44.21 6.77 -6.70
CA LEU A 163 42.88 6.18 -6.75
C LEU A 163 42.87 4.83 -6.04
N VAL A 164 43.80 3.97 -6.41
CA VAL A 164 43.85 2.60 -5.89
C VAL A 164 44.27 2.58 -4.42
N SER A 165 45.29 3.34 -4.04
CA SER A 165 45.73 3.43 -2.65
C SER A 165 44.63 3.98 -1.73
N THR A 166 43.85 4.94 -2.21
CA THR A 166 42.69 5.44 -1.47
C THR A 166 41.61 4.39 -1.32
N LEU A 167 41.31 3.61 -2.37
CA LEU A 167 40.31 2.54 -2.30
C LEU A 167 40.75 1.39 -1.40
N GLN A 168 42.03 1.04 -1.42
CA GLN A 168 42.63 0.05 -0.52
C GLN A 168 42.57 0.47 0.96
N SER A 169 42.43 1.76 1.25
CA SER A 169 42.21 2.23 2.63
C SER A 169 40.84 1.84 3.19
N PHE A 170 39.84 1.57 2.34
CA PHE A 170 38.48 1.17 2.76
C PHE A 170 38.26 -0.33 2.76
N THR A 171 38.89 -1.04 1.81
CA THR A 171 38.77 -2.50 1.71
C THR A 171 40.07 -3.14 1.27
N LYS A 172 40.41 -4.26 1.90
CA LYS A 172 41.56 -5.09 1.52
C LYS A 172 41.28 -5.98 0.31
N LYS A 173 40.00 -6.15 -0.06
CA LYS A 173 39.53 -7.02 -1.14
C LYS A 173 38.96 -6.15 -2.28
N LEU A 174 39.84 -5.43 -2.97
CA LEU A 174 39.50 -4.57 -4.11
C LEU A 174 39.79 -5.29 -5.43
N ARG A 175 38.83 -5.24 -6.36
CA ARG A 175 39.04 -5.56 -7.78
C ARG A 175 38.66 -4.35 -8.63
N ILE A 176 39.46 -4.07 -9.64
CA ILE A 176 39.28 -2.91 -10.51
C ILE A 176 39.21 -3.35 -11.98
N GLY A 177 38.31 -2.73 -12.72
CA GLY A 177 38.13 -2.92 -14.16
C GLY A 177 38.05 -1.57 -14.88
N PHE A 178 38.21 -1.59 -16.20
CA PHE A 178 38.23 -0.38 -17.01
C PHE A 178 37.52 -0.60 -18.34
N GLY A 179 36.61 0.32 -18.67
CA GLY A 179 35.98 0.42 -19.96
C GLY A 179 35.91 1.87 -20.42
N SER A 180 35.72 2.06 -21.72
CA SER A 180 35.56 3.37 -22.32
C SER A 180 34.39 3.44 -23.28
N PHE A 181 33.89 4.64 -23.53
CA PHE A 181 32.83 4.90 -24.51
C PHE A 181 33.04 6.23 -25.22
N VAL A 182 32.38 6.38 -26.37
CA VAL A 182 32.25 7.63 -27.14
C VAL A 182 30.82 7.66 -27.67
N ASP A 183 30.60 7.33 -28.94
CA ASP A 183 29.26 7.22 -29.52
C ASP A 183 29.12 6.14 -30.60
N LYS A 184 27.87 5.82 -30.96
CA LYS A 184 27.50 4.91 -32.04
C LYS A 184 28.14 5.36 -33.35
N VAL A 185 28.78 4.42 -34.05
CA VAL A 185 29.52 4.71 -35.29
C VAL A 185 28.58 4.83 -36.50
N ALA A 186 27.58 5.71 -36.40
CA ALA A 186 26.55 6.00 -37.40
C ALA A 186 26.31 7.52 -37.51
N LEU A 187 25.77 8.00 -38.63
CA LEU A 187 25.26 9.39 -38.70
C LEU A 187 23.93 9.46 -37.93
N PRO A 188 23.62 10.56 -37.23
CA PRO A 188 24.36 11.83 -37.20
C PRO A 188 25.54 11.89 -36.21
N TYR A 189 25.70 10.91 -35.32
CA TYR A 189 26.62 10.97 -34.18
C TYR A 189 28.10 10.97 -34.57
N VAL A 190 28.47 10.15 -35.55
CA VAL A 190 29.84 10.02 -36.04
C VAL A 190 29.91 10.17 -37.56
N SER A 191 30.86 10.98 -38.02
CA SER A 191 31.09 11.22 -39.45
C SER A 191 31.48 9.95 -40.19
N GLN A 192 30.71 9.61 -41.23
CA GLN A 192 30.94 8.41 -42.04
C GLN A 192 31.98 8.61 -43.17
N MET A 193 32.55 9.81 -43.30
CA MET A 193 33.61 10.09 -44.28
C MET A 193 34.87 9.28 -43.97
N LYS A 194 35.45 8.58 -44.96
CA LYS A 194 36.61 7.68 -44.77
C LYS A 194 37.78 8.29 -44.00
N ARG A 195 38.04 9.60 -44.18
CA ARG A 195 39.10 10.30 -43.44
C ARG A 195 38.75 10.46 -41.96
N LYS A 196 37.53 10.92 -41.67
CA LYS A 196 37.04 11.18 -40.30
C LYS A 196 36.71 9.90 -39.53
N ARG A 197 36.34 8.80 -40.20
CA ARG A 197 36.22 7.49 -39.56
C ARG A 197 37.55 6.93 -39.06
N ARG A 198 38.66 7.22 -39.76
CA ARG A 198 40.00 6.78 -39.33
C ARG A 198 40.59 7.67 -38.25
N ASP A 199 40.32 8.97 -38.33
CA ASP A 199 40.77 9.95 -37.36
C ASP A 199 39.70 11.06 -37.22
N PRO A 200 38.87 11.01 -36.17
CA PRO A 200 37.76 11.94 -36.02
C PRO A 200 38.20 13.33 -35.52
N SER A 201 39.47 13.52 -35.15
CA SER A 201 40.01 14.75 -34.54
C SER A 201 39.49 16.03 -35.18
N PRO A 202 39.04 17.01 -34.37
CA PRO A 202 38.59 18.30 -34.88
C PRO A 202 39.74 19.09 -35.52
N HIS A 203 40.94 19.03 -34.93
CA HIS A 203 42.15 19.70 -35.40
C HIS A 203 43.07 18.73 -36.16
N ARG A 204 43.90 19.25 -37.08
CA ARG A 204 44.84 18.44 -37.88
C ARG A 204 46.13 18.09 -37.15
N GLU A 205 46.43 18.84 -36.08
CA GLU A 205 47.66 18.71 -35.29
C GLU A 205 47.53 17.64 -34.20
N THR A 206 46.29 17.25 -33.88
CA THR A 206 45.97 16.17 -32.96
C THR A 206 45.53 14.93 -33.74
N SER A 207 45.81 13.75 -33.19
CA SER A 207 45.35 12.49 -33.75
C SER A 207 44.55 11.71 -32.71
N CYS A 208 43.35 11.32 -33.09
CA CYS A 208 42.40 10.57 -32.27
C CYS A 208 42.38 9.12 -32.73
N GLN A 209 42.01 8.23 -31.82
CA GLN A 209 41.58 6.90 -32.23
C GLN A 209 40.21 6.96 -32.92
N PRO A 210 39.85 5.95 -33.74
CA PRO A 210 38.51 5.86 -34.32
C PRO A 210 37.41 5.89 -33.23
N ALA A 211 36.25 6.45 -33.57
CA ALA A 211 35.08 6.41 -32.69
C ALA A 211 34.54 4.98 -32.54
N PHE A 212 33.97 4.71 -31.37
CA PHE A 212 33.35 3.45 -30.98
C PHE A 212 32.26 3.73 -29.94
N SER A 213 31.26 2.86 -29.84
CA SER A 213 30.21 3.02 -28.83
C SER A 213 30.75 2.65 -27.45
N PHE A 214 31.07 1.38 -27.21
CA PHE A 214 31.62 0.93 -25.93
C PHE A 214 32.71 -0.13 -26.11
N GLN A 215 33.76 -0.05 -25.28
CA GLN A 215 34.81 -1.04 -25.23
C GLN A 215 35.17 -1.41 -23.78
N ASN A 216 35.07 -2.69 -23.46
CA ASN A 216 35.68 -3.27 -22.26
C ASN A 216 37.18 -3.50 -22.52
N LEU A 217 38.03 -2.79 -21.78
CA LEU A 217 39.48 -2.78 -21.98
C LEU A 217 40.22 -3.65 -20.96
N LEU A 218 39.65 -3.76 -19.75
CA LEU A 218 40.16 -4.56 -18.65
C LEU A 218 39.00 -5.09 -17.80
N ASN A 219 38.89 -6.41 -17.75
CA ASN A 219 37.99 -7.12 -16.83
C ASN A 219 38.41 -6.87 -15.38
N LEU A 220 37.48 -7.01 -14.45
CA LEU A 220 37.73 -6.87 -13.01
C LEU A 220 38.88 -7.79 -12.57
N THR A 221 39.93 -7.19 -12.01
CA THR A 221 41.14 -7.88 -11.59
C THR A 221 41.69 -7.28 -10.29
N THR A 222 42.46 -8.07 -9.54
CA THR A 222 43.26 -7.58 -8.41
C THR A 222 44.60 -6.98 -8.86
N ASP A 223 44.97 -7.13 -10.13
CA ASP A 223 46.20 -6.60 -10.70
C ASP A 223 46.06 -5.11 -11.06
N ILE A 224 46.50 -4.28 -10.12
CA ILE A 224 46.48 -2.82 -10.23
C ILE A 224 47.42 -2.32 -11.35
N ALA A 225 48.56 -2.97 -11.53
CA ALA A 225 49.51 -2.58 -12.56
C ALA A 225 48.92 -2.81 -13.98
N ALA A 226 48.08 -3.84 -14.14
CA ALA A 226 47.35 -4.06 -15.37
C ALA A 226 46.35 -2.92 -15.66
N PHE A 227 45.68 -2.39 -14.63
CA PHE A 227 44.80 -1.22 -14.75
C PHE A 227 45.57 0.02 -15.20
N GLU A 228 46.65 0.38 -14.50
CA GLU A 228 47.48 1.53 -14.85
C GLU A 228 48.00 1.46 -16.28
N LYS A 229 48.52 0.29 -16.67
CA LYS A 229 49.02 0.06 -18.03
C LYS A 229 47.93 0.24 -19.09
N LYS A 230 46.70 -0.20 -18.79
CA LYS A 230 45.55 -0.09 -19.72
C LYS A 230 45.07 1.34 -19.88
N VAL A 231 45.04 2.11 -18.80
CA VAL A 231 44.68 3.54 -18.78
C VAL A 231 45.74 4.38 -19.51
N ILE A 232 47.03 4.15 -19.22
CA ILE A 232 48.16 4.85 -19.88
C ILE A 232 48.14 4.62 -21.39
N GLY A 233 47.76 3.42 -21.83
CA GLY A 233 47.66 3.08 -23.25
C GLY A 233 46.51 3.73 -24.01
N GLN A 234 45.56 4.40 -23.33
CA GLN A 234 44.42 5.02 -23.98
C GLN A 234 44.75 6.37 -24.64
N ARG A 235 43.98 6.65 -25.69
CA ARG A 235 44.01 7.89 -26.46
C ARG A 235 42.60 8.46 -26.55
N ILE A 236 42.46 9.76 -26.73
CA ILE A 236 41.17 10.38 -27.01
C ILE A 236 40.62 9.98 -28.39
N SER A 237 39.31 10.05 -28.51
CA SER A 237 38.50 9.90 -29.71
C SER A 237 37.72 11.19 -29.98
N ALA A 238 36.76 11.15 -30.91
CA ALA A 238 35.82 12.25 -31.13
C ALA A 238 34.56 11.77 -31.89
N ASN A 239 33.44 12.42 -31.62
CA ASN A 239 32.14 12.36 -32.27
C ASN A 239 31.79 13.71 -32.92
N LEU A 240 30.56 13.88 -33.44
CA LEU A 240 30.09 15.09 -34.13
C LEU A 240 29.15 15.94 -33.29
N ASP A 241 28.22 15.32 -32.59
CA ASP A 241 27.32 15.95 -31.65
C ASP A 241 27.86 15.93 -30.22
N SER A 242 27.09 16.48 -29.29
CA SER A 242 27.50 16.65 -27.89
C SER A 242 27.11 15.47 -26.99
N PRO A 243 25.87 14.93 -27.02
CA PRO A 243 25.53 13.82 -26.15
C PRO A 243 26.28 12.54 -26.55
N GLU A 244 26.62 11.71 -25.56
CA GLU A 244 27.44 10.52 -25.77
C GLU A 244 26.65 9.20 -25.57
N SER A 245 27.22 8.08 -25.99
CA SER A 245 26.65 6.72 -25.84
C SER A 245 26.83 6.10 -24.44
N GLY A 246 26.93 6.92 -23.40
CA GLY A 246 27.15 6.47 -22.03
C GLY A 246 26.16 5.41 -21.55
N PHE A 247 24.90 5.48 -21.99
CA PHE A 247 23.86 4.51 -21.62
C PHE A 247 24.09 3.13 -22.22
N ASP A 248 24.57 3.02 -23.45
CA ASP A 248 24.97 1.73 -24.05
C ASP A 248 26.06 1.07 -23.22
N ALA A 249 27.05 1.87 -22.81
CA ALA A 249 28.18 1.43 -22.04
C ALA A 249 27.78 0.93 -20.64
N ILE A 250 26.90 1.66 -19.94
CA ILE A 250 26.32 1.22 -18.66
C ILE A 250 25.55 -0.09 -18.82
N MET A 251 24.69 -0.18 -19.85
CA MET A 251 23.90 -1.38 -20.12
C MET A 251 24.81 -2.59 -20.35
N GLN A 252 25.77 -2.49 -21.28
CA GLN A 252 26.67 -3.60 -21.61
C GLN A 252 27.56 -3.99 -20.42
N ALA A 253 28.09 -3.02 -19.65
CA ALA A 253 28.86 -3.32 -18.45
C ALA A 253 28.03 -4.04 -17.37
N ALA A 254 26.73 -3.78 -17.29
CA ALA A 254 25.85 -4.40 -16.30
C ALA A 254 25.39 -5.82 -16.70
N VAL A 255 25.07 -6.05 -17.98
CA VAL A 255 24.55 -7.34 -18.47
C VAL A 255 25.65 -8.36 -18.78
N CYS A 256 26.84 -7.92 -19.18
CA CYS A 256 27.98 -8.78 -19.53
C CYS A 256 28.75 -9.30 -18.31
N LYS A 257 28.05 -9.92 -17.35
CA LYS A 257 28.60 -10.34 -16.05
C LYS A 257 29.89 -11.13 -16.14
N ASP A 258 29.92 -12.15 -16.99
CA ASP A 258 31.04 -13.07 -17.09
C ASP A 258 32.27 -12.43 -17.76
N VAL A 259 32.02 -11.54 -18.72
CA VAL A 259 33.08 -10.82 -19.43
C VAL A 259 33.67 -9.72 -18.56
N ILE A 260 32.83 -8.90 -17.91
CA ILE A 260 33.30 -7.86 -16.99
C ILE A 260 33.92 -8.48 -15.73
N GLY A 261 33.38 -9.60 -15.27
CA GLY A 261 33.89 -10.38 -14.13
C GLY A 261 33.32 -9.97 -12.77
N TRP A 262 32.10 -9.45 -12.71
CA TRP A 262 31.45 -9.06 -11.45
C TRP A 262 31.34 -10.27 -10.49
N ASP A 263 31.73 -10.09 -9.22
CA ASP A 263 31.72 -11.15 -8.20
C ASP A 263 30.87 -10.74 -6.99
N LYS A 264 30.97 -11.50 -5.90
CA LYS A 264 30.31 -11.27 -4.62
C LYS A 264 30.96 -10.09 -3.90
N GLY A 265 30.17 -9.05 -3.65
CA GLY A 265 30.64 -7.84 -3.00
C GLY A 265 29.77 -6.64 -3.36
N THR A 266 30.25 -5.46 -2.98
CA THR A 266 29.73 -4.18 -3.44
C THR A 266 30.20 -3.95 -4.87
N LYS A 267 29.26 -3.81 -5.80
CA LYS A 267 29.56 -3.54 -7.21
C LYS A 267 29.33 -2.07 -7.50
N ILE A 268 30.39 -1.37 -7.86
CA ILE A 268 30.37 0.06 -8.16
C ILE A 268 30.73 0.25 -9.63
N LEU A 269 29.82 0.87 -10.36
CA LEU A 269 30.06 1.36 -11.72
C LEU A 269 30.27 2.87 -11.64
N LEU A 270 31.49 3.33 -11.89
CA LEU A 270 31.83 4.74 -11.92
C LEU A 270 31.76 5.26 -13.35
N TYR A 271 30.79 6.10 -13.64
CA TYR A 271 30.61 6.76 -14.92
C TYR A 271 31.24 8.16 -14.88
N THR A 272 32.15 8.45 -15.80
CA THR A 272 32.79 9.77 -15.92
C THR A 272 32.60 10.37 -17.30
N SER A 273 32.06 11.59 -17.39
CA SER A 273 31.88 12.35 -18.63
C SER A 273 31.72 13.84 -18.34
N ASP A 274 32.06 14.68 -19.29
CA ASP A 274 31.89 16.12 -19.25
C ASP A 274 30.71 16.63 -20.11
N ASP A 275 29.99 15.73 -20.79
CA ASP A 275 28.80 16.03 -21.59
C ASP A 275 27.56 15.19 -21.19
N THR A 276 26.47 15.45 -21.89
CA THR A 276 25.17 14.82 -21.75
C THR A 276 25.14 13.43 -22.39
N PHE A 277 23.99 12.76 -22.36
CA PHE A 277 23.83 11.37 -22.78
C PHE A 277 22.70 11.23 -23.79
N HIS A 278 22.88 10.33 -24.76
CA HIS A 278 21.79 9.83 -25.58
C HIS A 278 20.92 8.83 -24.84
N MET A 279 19.63 8.81 -25.18
CA MET A 279 18.64 7.89 -24.61
C MET A 279 17.72 7.29 -25.67
N ALA A 280 16.95 6.27 -25.28
CA ALA A 280 15.99 5.60 -26.16
C ALA A 280 15.14 6.61 -26.96
N GLY A 281 15.05 6.38 -28.27
CA GLY A 281 14.44 7.26 -29.26
C GLY A 281 15.47 8.00 -30.11
N ASP A 282 16.65 8.32 -29.57
CA ASP A 282 17.67 9.08 -30.30
C ASP A 282 18.26 8.29 -31.45
N GLY A 283 18.43 6.96 -31.29
CA GLY A 283 18.95 6.03 -32.30
C GLY A 283 18.15 6.02 -33.59
N ARG A 284 16.88 6.47 -33.54
CA ARG A 284 16.00 6.57 -34.71
C ARG A 284 16.58 7.50 -35.79
N LEU A 285 17.36 8.52 -35.40
CA LEU A 285 18.04 9.41 -36.34
C LEU A 285 19.07 8.69 -37.20
N ALA A 286 19.68 7.63 -36.68
CA ALA A 286 20.60 6.75 -37.39
C ALA A 286 19.92 5.55 -38.08
N GLY A 287 18.57 5.49 -38.05
CA GLY A 287 17.81 4.34 -38.53
C GLY A 287 17.82 3.14 -37.58
N LEU A 288 18.22 3.33 -36.32
CA LEU A 288 18.25 2.30 -35.29
C LEU A 288 16.94 2.37 -34.48
N SER A 289 15.99 1.52 -34.82
CA SER A 289 14.66 1.52 -34.19
C SER A 289 14.42 0.33 -33.25
N GLU A 290 15.31 -0.65 -33.21
CA GLU A 290 15.18 -1.82 -32.35
C GLU A 290 15.61 -1.46 -30.92
N PRO A 291 14.73 -1.58 -29.90
CA PRO A 291 15.13 -1.37 -28.52
C PRO A 291 16.18 -2.39 -28.07
N PRO A 292 17.09 -2.04 -27.15
CA PRO A 292 18.00 -3.01 -26.56
C PRO A 292 17.27 -4.20 -25.92
N ASP A 293 17.76 -5.40 -26.20
CA ASP A 293 17.19 -6.66 -25.71
C ASP A 293 17.61 -7.00 -24.26
N GLY A 294 18.48 -6.19 -23.65
CA GLY A 294 19.00 -6.40 -22.30
C GLY A 294 20.00 -7.55 -22.16
N HIS A 295 20.60 -8.00 -23.26
CA HIS A 295 21.62 -9.06 -23.28
C HIS A 295 23.02 -8.52 -23.60
N CYS A 296 24.02 -9.36 -23.32
CA CYS A 296 25.41 -9.05 -23.61
C CYS A 296 25.73 -9.22 -25.10
N HIS A 297 26.31 -8.18 -25.72
CA HIS A 297 26.68 -8.14 -27.14
C HIS A 297 28.14 -7.73 -27.35
N LEU A 298 29.00 -7.94 -26.36
CA LEU A 298 30.44 -7.72 -26.53
C LEU A 298 31.03 -8.78 -27.45
N SER A 299 31.79 -8.32 -28.45
CA SER A 299 32.66 -9.18 -29.25
C SER A 299 33.77 -9.82 -28.39
N PRO A 300 34.48 -10.85 -28.89
CA PRO A 300 35.61 -11.44 -28.17
C PRO A 300 36.73 -10.44 -27.82
N SER A 301 36.83 -9.31 -28.53
CA SER A 301 37.76 -8.22 -28.24
C SER A 301 37.23 -7.20 -27.22
N GLY A 302 36.04 -7.42 -26.65
CA GLY A 302 35.39 -6.53 -25.70
C GLY A 302 34.73 -5.29 -26.33
N LEU A 303 34.58 -5.25 -27.65
CA LEU A 303 33.95 -4.12 -28.36
C LEU A 303 32.45 -4.37 -28.55
N TYR A 304 31.64 -3.35 -28.30
CA TYR A 304 30.23 -3.24 -28.68
C TYR A 304 30.08 -2.17 -29.77
N ASP A 305 29.54 -2.56 -30.93
CA ASP A 305 29.43 -1.66 -32.08
C ASP A 305 28.32 -0.61 -31.95
N GLY A 306 27.29 -0.89 -31.14
CA GLY A 306 26.15 -0.01 -30.91
C GLY A 306 25.23 0.21 -32.12
N THR A 307 25.46 -0.45 -33.25
CA THR A 307 24.79 -0.20 -34.54
C THR A 307 23.59 -1.11 -34.82
N ARG A 308 23.29 -2.04 -33.92
CA ARG A 308 22.11 -2.91 -34.04
C ARG A 308 20.88 -2.34 -33.34
N PHE A 309 21.07 -1.78 -32.15
CA PHE A 309 20.00 -1.35 -31.26
C PHE A 309 20.02 0.17 -31.06
N ASP A 310 18.87 0.72 -30.73
CA ASP A 310 18.71 2.07 -30.17
C ASP A 310 19.44 2.17 -28.81
N TYR A 311 19.56 3.37 -28.25
CA TYR A 311 20.09 3.56 -26.91
C TYR A 311 19.11 3.00 -25.85
N PRO A 312 19.61 2.61 -24.66
CA PRO A 312 18.76 2.22 -23.55
C PRO A 312 17.87 3.36 -23.04
N SER A 313 16.69 3.01 -22.55
CA SER A 313 15.86 3.92 -21.76
C SER A 313 16.35 3.95 -20.30
N VAL A 314 16.04 5.05 -19.60
CA VAL A 314 16.32 5.19 -18.15
C VAL A 314 15.70 4.04 -17.34
N GLY A 315 14.48 3.63 -17.68
CA GLY A 315 13.80 2.52 -17.01
C GLY A 315 14.48 1.16 -17.24
N GLN A 316 15.03 0.93 -18.42
CA GLN A 316 15.82 -0.27 -18.70
C GLN A 316 17.11 -0.30 -17.87
N LEU A 317 17.82 0.84 -17.78
CA LEU A 317 19.01 0.95 -16.95
C LEU A 317 18.68 0.69 -15.47
N ALA A 318 17.64 1.35 -14.93
CA ALA A 318 17.21 1.16 -13.54
C ALA A 318 16.92 -0.33 -13.24
N ARG A 319 16.17 -1.00 -14.12
CA ARG A 319 15.85 -2.43 -13.95
C ARG A 319 17.09 -3.31 -13.98
N VAL A 320 17.99 -3.09 -14.95
CA VAL A 320 19.19 -3.93 -15.13
C VAL A 320 20.19 -3.70 -14.00
N LEU A 321 20.42 -2.45 -13.59
CA LEU A 321 21.32 -2.14 -12.48
C LEU A 321 20.83 -2.75 -11.16
N THR A 322 19.53 -2.61 -10.84
CA THR A 322 18.93 -3.21 -9.65
C THR A 322 18.99 -4.74 -9.70
N ALA A 323 18.60 -5.37 -10.82
CA ALA A 323 18.64 -6.83 -10.95
C ALA A 323 20.05 -7.42 -10.82
N ASN A 324 21.08 -6.61 -11.11
CA ASN A 324 22.48 -7.02 -11.02
C ASN A 324 23.19 -6.52 -9.76
N ASN A 325 22.47 -5.76 -8.92
CA ASN A 325 22.94 -5.16 -7.68
C ASN A 325 24.17 -4.26 -7.88
N ILE A 326 24.15 -3.46 -8.96
CA ILE A 326 25.22 -2.53 -9.35
C ILE A 326 24.83 -1.11 -8.94
N GLN A 327 25.70 -0.48 -8.17
CA GLN A 327 25.54 0.90 -7.71
C GLN A 327 26.23 1.83 -8.70
N LEU A 328 25.51 2.84 -9.19
CA LEU A 328 26.01 3.74 -10.23
C LEU A 328 26.44 5.08 -9.65
N ILE A 329 27.67 5.49 -9.91
CA ILE A 329 28.18 6.82 -9.54
C ILE A 329 28.33 7.62 -10.82
N PHE A 330 27.58 8.70 -10.97
CA PHE A 330 27.80 9.69 -12.01
C PHE A 330 28.80 10.72 -11.50
N ALA A 331 30.05 10.68 -11.97
CA ALA A 331 31.03 11.71 -11.74
C ALA A 331 31.11 12.61 -12.98
N VAL A 332 30.42 13.74 -12.93
CA VAL A 332 30.21 14.60 -14.10
C VAL A 332 30.53 16.05 -13.79
N THR A 333 30.91 16.81 -14.81
CA THR A 333 31.27 18.22 -14.66
C THR A 333 30.08 19.09 -14.20
N LYS A 334 30.39 20.22 -13.57
CA LYS A 334 29.40 21.08 -12.89
C LYS A 334 28.30 21.63 -13.82
N ASN A 335 28.60 21.86 -15.09
CA ASN A 335 27.68 22.39 -16.09
C ASN A 335 26.53 21.43 -16.41
N ILE A 336 26.74 20.12 -16.28
CA ILE A 336 25.77 19.07 -16.62
C ILE A 336 25.21 18.33 -15.40
N SER A 337 25.75 18.56 -14.20
CA SER A 337 25.39 17.80 -13.00
C SER A 337 23.89 17.80 -12.70
N ALA A 338 23.18 18.90 -12.96
CA ALA A 338 21.74 19.01 -12.74
C ALA A 338 20.92 17.97 -13.54
N ALA A 339 21.32 17.66 -14.77
CA ALA A 339 20.63 16.66 -15.58
C ALA A 339 20.81 15.25 -15.00
N TYR A 340 22.03 14.94 -14.54
CA TYR A 340 22.34 13.66 -13.90
C TYR A 340 21.72 13.53 -12.50
N GLU A 341 21.51 14.64 -11.79
CA GLU A 341 20.77 14.64 -10.50
C GLU A 341 19.31 14.23 -10.70
N GLU A 342 18.63 14.72 -11.75
CA GLU A 342 17.28 14.27 -12.09
C GLU A 342 17.27 12.80 -12.54
N LEU A 343 18.27 12.38 -13.31
CA LEU A 343 18.43 10.99 -13.71
C LEU A 343 18.61 10.07 -12.49
N SER A 344 19.43 10.49 -11.53
CA SER A 344 19.74 9.72 -10.32
C SER A 344 18.52 9.49 -9.44
N LYS A 345 17.53 10.40 -9.45
CA LYS A 345 16.24 10.18 -8.75
C LYS A 345 15.43 9.02 -9.33
N MET A 346 15.62 8.70 -10.61
CA MET A 346 14.90 7.62 -11.31
C MET A 346 15.66 6.29 -11.29
N ILE A 347 16.98 6.30 -11.11
CA ILE A 347 17.83 5.10 -11.04
C ILE A 347 18.13 4.79 -9.58
N PRO A 348 17.58 3.69 -9.02
CA PRO A 348 17.86 3.28 -7.65
C PRO A 348 19.36 3.10 -7.41
N GLN A 349 19.82 3.39 -6.19
CA GLN A 349 21.22 3.20 -5.79
C GLN A 349 22.23 3.92 -6.67
N SER A 350 21.84 5.07 -7.20
CA SER A 350 22.73 5.96 -7.92
C SER A 350 23.01 7.22 -7.11
N VAL A 351 24.18 7.82 -7.35
CA VAL A 351 24.57 9.11 -6.77
C VAL A 351 25.33 9.94 -7.80
N VAL A 352 25.28 11.25 -7.64
CA VAL A 352 26.01 12.21 -8.48
C VAL A 352 27.12 12.85 -7.67
N GLY A 353 28.32 12.91 -8.24
CA GLY A 353 29.44 13.69 -7.75
C GLY A 353 29.87 14.70 -8.80
N VAL A 354 30.09 15.94 -8.37
CA VAL A 354 30.59 17.00 -9.27
C VAL A 354 32.08 16.82 -9.49
N LEU A 355 32.45 16.50 -10.72
CA LEU A 355 33.83 16.40 -11.20
C LEU A 355 34.38 17.81 -11.44
N GLU A 356 35.58 18.07 -10.91
CA GLU A 356 36.34 19.25 -11.33
C GLU A 356 36.74 19.09 -12.80
N SER A 357 37.02 20.19 -13.50
CA SER A 357 37.31 20.16 -14.94
C SER A 357 38.56 19.37 -15.32
N ASP A 358 39.41 19.05 -14.35
CA ASP A 358 40.62 18.24 -14.54
C ASP A 358 40.51 16.84 -13.92
N SER A 359 39.33 16.44 -13.43
CA SER A 359 39.10 15.18 -12.70
C SER A 359 39.94 14.99 -11.42
N SER A 360 40.58 16.04 -10.88
CA SER A 360 41.46 15.93 -9.71
C SER A 360 40.78 15.42 -8.44
N ASN A 361 39.46 15.62 -8.32
CA ASN A 361 38.67 15.24 -7.14
C ASN A 361 37.96 13.88 -7.27
N VAL A 362 38.19 13.11 -8.35
CA VAL A 362 37.49 11.84 -8.61
C VAL A 362 37.59 10.85 -7.44
N VAL A 363 38.74 10.79 -6.78
CA VAL A 363 38.98 9.93 -5.61
C VAL A 363 38.05 10.31 -4.44
N GLN A 364 37.87 11.61 -4.20
CA GLN A 364 36.99 12.11 -3.15
C GLN A 364 35.52 11.86 -3.49
N ILE A 365 35.14 11.95 -4.78
CA ILE A 365 33.80 11.61 -5.25
C ILE A 365 33.49 10.15 -4.90
N ILE A 366 34.38 9.22 -5.24
CA ILE A 366 34.16 7.79 -4.96
C ILE A 366 34.05 7.54 -3.46
N LYS A 367 34.90 8.18 -2.65
CA LYS A 367 34.83 8.09 -1.19
C LYS A 367 33.49 8.58 -0.63
N ASN A 368 33.02 9.74 -1.09
CA ASN A 368 31.75 10.32 -0.64
C ASN A 368 30.56 9.47 -1.11
N ALA A 369 30.58 9.05 -2.37
CA ALA A 369 29.56 8.21 -2.98
C ALA A 369 29.46 6.85 -2.28
N TYR A 370 30.60 6.17 -2.05
CA TYR A 370 30.64 4.92 -1.30
C TYR A 370 30.06 5.10 0.10
N ASN A 371 30.45 6.15 0.83
CA ASN A 371 29.92 6.40 2.17
C ASN A 371 28.42 6.71 2.15
N SER A 372 27.95 7.49 1.19
CA SER A 372 26.52 7.82 1.01
C SER A 372 25.71 6.54 0.73
N LEU A 373 26.12 5.76 -0.26
CA LEU A 373 25.44 4.54 -0.69
C LEU A 373 25.46 3.46 0.40
N SER A 374 26.62 3.19 1.00
CA SER A 374 26.75 2.15 2.02
C SER A 374 26.19 2.52 3.39
N SER A 375 25.88 3.79 3.63
CA SER A 375 25.19 4.24 4.86
C SER A 375 23.67 4.19 4.77
N SER A 376 23.12 4.02 3.56
CA SER A 376 21.68 3.84 3.34
C SER A 376 21.36 2.35 3.24
N VAL A 377 20.61 1.83 4.21
CA VAL A 377 20.20 0.44 4.28
C VAL A 377 18.72 0.35 3.94
N VAL A 378 18.42 -0.18 2.75
CA VAL A 378 17.05 -0.40 2.28
C VAL A 378 16.80 -1.89 2.20
N LEU A 379 15.81 -2.40 2.94
CA LEU A 379 15.38 -3.79 2.90
C LEU A 379 14.18 -3.93 1.95
N GLU A 380 14.27 -4.87 1.02
CA GLU A 380 13.26 -5.16 0.00
C GLU A 380 13.04 -6.66 -0.18
N HIS A 381 11.98 -7.03 -0.91
CA HIS A 381 11.65 -8.40 -1.26
C HIS A 381 11.68 -8.61 -2.78
N HIS A 382 12.03 -9.84 -3.19
CA HIS A 382 12.03 -10.27 -4.58
C HIS A 382 11.35 -11.64 -4.70
N GLY A 383 10.60 -11.82 -5.79
CA GLY A 383 9.92 -13.10 -6.08
C GLY A 383 8.69 -13.38 -5.21
N THR A 384 8.08 -12.37 -4.61
CA THR A 384 6.93 -12.55 -3.71
C THR A 384 5.74 -13.18 -4.44
N PRO A 385 5.14 -14.27 -3.91
CA PRO A 385 3.99 -14.94 -4.50
C PRO A 385 2.74 -14.05 -4.53
N GLN A 386 1.90 -14.22 -5.56
CA GLN A 386 0.65 -13.47 -5.68
C GLN A 386 -0.35 -13.88 -4.58
N GLY A 387 -0.69 -12.92 -3.71
CA GLY A 387 -1.59 -13.12 -2.57
C GLY A 387 -0.89 -13.01 -1.20
N LEU A 388 0.43 -12.85 -1.20
CA LEU A 388 1.24 -12.54 -0.02
C LEU A 388 1.61 -11.05 -0.01
N GLU A 389 1.22 -10.34 1.04
CA GLU A 389 1.61 -8.96 1.29
C GLU A 389 2.73 -8.92 2.33
N VAL A 390 3.76 -8.12 2.06
CA VAL A 390 4.90 -7.93 2.94
C VAL A 390 4.94 -6.48 3.40
N ALA A 391 4.89 -6.27 4.71
CA ALA A 391 5.04 -4.94 5.31
C ALA A 391 6.31 -4.90 6.18
N TYR A 392 6.91 -3.72 6.26
CA TYR A 392 8.17 -3.51 6.97
C TYR A 392 8.05 -2.41 8.00
N GLN A 393 8.80 -2.57 9.09
CA GLN A 393 9.04 -1.56 10.08
C GLN A 393 10.54 -1.45 10.34
N ALA A 394 11.11 -0.26 10.21
CA ALA A 394 12.54 -0.05 10.46
C ALA A 394 12.78 0.42 11.89
N TYR A 395 13.73 -0.19 12.59
CA TYR A 395 14.30 0.31 13.82
C TYR A 395 15.71 0.85 13.53
N CYS A 396 15.78 2.15 13.27
CA CYS A 396 17.04 2.84 13.00
C CYS A 396 17.51 3.49 14.30
N THR A 397 18.71 3.15 14.76
CA THR A 397 19.39 3.88 15.85
C THR A 397 19.56 5.36 15.47
N SER A 398 18.71 6.22 16.04
CA SER A 398 18.75 7.66 15.83
C SER A 398 19.77 8.29 16.80
N PRO A 399 20.63 9.22 16.36
CA PRO A 399 21.59 9.91 17.24
C PRO A 399 20.92 10.91 18.20
N SER A 400 19.62 11.15 18.08
CA SER A 400 18.87 12.14 18.86
C SER A 400 18.11 11.50 20.03
N PRO A 401 18.38 11.88 21.29
CA PRO A 401 17.58 11.43 22.42
C PRO A 401 16.17 12.02 22.32
N GLY A 402 15.16 11.18 22.08
CA GLY A 402 13.74 11.57 22.19
C GLY A 402 12.82 11.27 21.00
N LEU A 403 13.33 10.80 19.84
CA LEU A 403 12.46 10.22 18.81
C LEU A 403 12.40 8.69 18.95
N PRO A 404 11.22 8.06 18.85
CA PRO A 404 11.16 6.61 18.74
C PRO A 404 11.97 6.17 17.51
N GLY A 405 13.00 5.34 17.71
CA GLY A 405 13.81 4.77 16.61
C GLY A 405 13.01 3.87 15.67
N LEU A 406 11.77 3.55 16.05
CA LEU A 406 10.83 2.71 15.32
C LEU A 406 9.99 3.57 14.36
N ARG A 407 10.12 3.29 13.06
CA ARG A 407 9.33 3.93 12.00
C ARG A 407 7.93 3.31 11.89
N PRO A 408 6.95 3.96 11.24
CA PRO A 408 5.67 3.33 10.94
C PRO A 408 5.82 2.19 9.92
N TRP A 409 4.81 1.33 9.83
CA TRP A 409 4.75 0.26 8.83
C TRP A 409 4.65 0.83 7.41
N SER A 410 5.43 0.27 6.48
CA SER A 410 5.47 0.68 5.08
C SER A 410 5.83 -0.48 4.14
N GLN A 411 5.62 -0.30 2.84
CA GLN A 411 5.97 -1.28 1.80
C GLN A 411 7.50 -1.40 1.56
N ARG A 412 8.28 -0.47 2.11
CA ARG A 412 9.75 -0.45 2.09
C ARG A 412 10.26 0.04 3.42
N ALA A 413 11.38 -0.49 3.90
CA ALA A 413 12.03 0.01 5.10
C ALA A 413 13.43 0.54 4.79
N GLU A 414 13.74 1.72 5.30
CA GLU A 414 14.98 2.44 5.02
C GLU A 414 15.55 3.08 6.29
N CYS A 415 16.84 2.86 6.51
CA CYS A 415 17.65 3.57 7.49
C CYS A 415 18.79 4.30 6.78
N LYS A 416 19.00 5.57 7.12
CA LYS A 416 20.09 6.41 6.57
C LYS A 416 21.18 6.64 7.60
N ASP A 417 22.35 7.07 7.14
CA ASP A 417 23.49 7.48 7.96
C ASP A 417 24.03 6.37 8.91
N ILE A 418 23.93 5.10 8.47
CA ILE A 418 24.41 3.94 9.24
C ILE A 418 25.93 3.85 9.15
N LYS A 419 26.59 3.88 10.31
CA LYS A 419 28.05 3.79 10.45
C LYS A 419 28.56 2.35 10.30
N ILE A 420 29.84 2.20 10.02
CA ILE A 420 30.51 0.89 10.03
C ILE A 420 30.37 0.26 11.42
N ASN A 421 30.16 -1.05 11.47
CA ASN A 421 29.89 -1.85 12.67
C ASN A 421 28.58 -1.50 13.42
N GLN A 422 27.76 -0.60 12.87
CA GLN A 422 26.43 -0.30 13.39
C GLN A 422 25.43 -1.34 12.89
N GLN A 423 24.57 -1.81 13.79
CA GLN A 423 23.47 -2.71 13.48
C GLN A 423 22.16 -1.93 13.38
N VAL A 424 21.31 -2.35 12.46
CA VAL A 424 19.91 -1.93 12.34
C VAL A 424 19.01 -3.15 12.33
N ASP A 425 17.82 -3.00 12.89
CA ASP A 425 16.84 -4.08 12.94
C ASP A 425 15.61 -3.68 12.12
N PHE A 426 15.08 -4.64 11.37
CA PHE A 426 13.84 -4.52 10.61
C PHE A 426 12.85 -5.56 11.15
N TYR A 427 11.60 -5.15 11.29
CA TYR A 427 10.50 -6.07 11.55
C TYR A 427 9.75 -6.26 10.25
N VAL A 428 9.58 -7.51 9.85
CA VAL A 428 8.89 -7.89 8.63
C VAL A 428 7.61 -8.59 9.01
N GLN A 429 6.51 -8.15 8.42
CA GLN A 429 5.18 -8.70 8.64
C GLN A 429 4.69 -9.35 7.35
N LEU A 430 4.26 -10.61 7.47
CA LEU A 430 3.66 -11.38 6.39
C LEU A 430 2.16 -11.44 6.61
N ASN A 431 1.41 -10.96 5.62
CA ASN A 431 -0.05 -11.02 5.61
C ASN A 431 -0.51 -11.75 4.35
N MET A 432 -1.52 -12.61 4.50
CA MET A 432 -1.88 -13.55 3.45
C MET A 432 -3.38 -13.57 3.20
N SER A 433 -3.72 -13.44 1.93
CA SER A 433 -5.10 -13.37 1.46
C SER A 433 -5.67 -14.70 0.98
N ARG A 434 -4.81 -15.63 0.54
CA ARG A 434 -5.19 -16.92 -0.04
C ARG A 434 -4.07 -17.94 0.05
N CYS A 435 -4.39 -19.20 -0.24
CA CYS A 435 -3.42 -20.28 -0.40
C CYS A 435 -2.49 -20.03 -1.59
N LEU A 436 -1.19 -20.23 -1.38
CA LEU A 436 -0.14 -19.96 -2.37
C LEU A 436 0.34 -21.25 -3.03
N GLU A 437 0.56 -21.21 -4.35
CA GLU A 437 1.21 -22.31 -5.09
C GLU A 437 2.74 -22.23 -5.00
N GLN A 438 3.29 -21.02 -5.03
CA GLN A 438 4.71 -20.75 -4.82
C GLN A 438 4.97 -20.43 -3.35
N THR A 439 6.00 -21.08 -2.80
CA THR A 439 6.30 -21.05 -1.38
C THR A 439 7.63 -20.37 -1.06
N GLU A 440 8.41 -19.94 -2.05
CA GLU A 440 9.76 -19.40 -1.85
C GLU A 440 9.90 -17.97 -2.40
N PHE A 441 10.47 -17.09 -1.59
CA PHE A 441 10.90 -15.76 -2.00
C PHE A 441 12.07 -15.28 -1.13
N HIS A 442 12.66 -14.13 -1.47
CA HIS A 442 13.87 -13.66 -0.81
C HIS A 442 13.74 -12.21 -0.36
N LEU A 443 14.35 -11.90 0.79
CA LEU A 443 14.61 -10.54 1.22
C LEU A 443 16.07 -10.19 0.98
N SER A 444 16.34 -8.97 0.52
CA SER A 444 17.71 -8.50 0.29
C SER A 444 17.86 -7.05 0.73
N VAL A 445 19.08 -6.70 1.13
CA VAL A 445 19.46 -5.31 1.33
C VAL A 445 20.03 -4.80 0.01
N GLN A 446 19.52 -3.66 -0.44
CA GLN A 446 19.97 -3.02 -1.67
C GLN A 446 21.50 -2.86 -1.68
N GLY A 447 22.16 -3.41 -2.71
CA GLY A 447 23.61 -3.25 -2.92
C GLY A 447 24.48 -4.24 -2.17
N ILE A 448 23.86 -5.17 -1.42
CA ILE A 448 24.52 -6.27 -0.73
C ILE A 448 24.12 -7.58 -1.38
N SER A 449 25.08 -8.49 -1.58
CA SER A 449 24.84 -9.75 -2.30
C SER A 449 24.15 -10.84 -1.47
N GLU A 450 24.17 -10.70 -0.14
CA GLU A 450 23.49 -11.62 0.79
C GLU A 450 21.97 -11.49 0.70
N GLN A 451 21.29 -12.64 0.78
CA GLN A 451 19.84 -12.73 0.72
C GLN A 451 19.34 -13.63 1.86
N LEU A 452 18.21 -13.24 2.44
CA LEU A 452 17.45 -14.06 3.37
C LEU A 452 16.39 -14.83 2.58
N LYS A 453 16.52 -16.16 2.55
CA LYS A 453 15.54 -17.06 1.92
C LYS A 453 14.36 -17.32 2.86
N LEU A 454 13.16 -17.10 2.37
CA LEU A 454 11.92 -17.37 3.08
C LEU A 454 11.16 -18.48 2.39
N VAL A 455 10.83 -19.54 3.13
CA VAL A 455 10.00 -20.65 2.65
C VAL A 455 8.70 -20.66 3.43
N VAL A 456 7.58 -20.38 2.78
CA VAL A 456 6.25 -20.31 3.37
C VAL A 456 5.45 -21.53 2.95
N LYS A 457 5.29 -22.49 3.86
CA LYS A 457 4.39 -23.64 3.68
C LYS A 457 3.01 -23.30 4.20
N MET A 458 2.00 -23.70 3.45
CA MET A 458 0.61 -23.37 3.74
C MET A 458 -0.16 -24.57 4.26
N LYS A 459 -0.83 -24.43 5.41
CA LYS A 459 -1.84 -25.39 5.88
C LYS A 459 -3.21 -25.01 5.31
N CYS A 460 -3.47 -25.43 4.07
CA CYS A 460 -4.72 -25.12 3.34
C CYS A 460 -5.74 -26.25 3.32
N GLU A 461 -5.29 -27.47 3.61
CA GLU A 461 -6.12 -28.67 3.70
C GLU A 461 -6.37 -29.03 5.16
N CYS A 462 -7.51 -29.66 5.41
CA CYS A 462 -7.83 -30.19 6.72
C CYS A 462 -7.23 -31.57 6.92
N ASP A 463 -6.34 -31.69 7.90
CA ASP A 463 -5.86 -32.95 8.44
C ASP A 463 -6.69 -33.33 9.68
N CYS A 464 -7.91 -33.79 9.43
CA CYS A 464 -8.93 -34.09 10.43
C CYS A 464 -9.04 -35.60 10.74
N GLY A 465 -8.03 -36.39 10.33
CA GLY A 465 -7.98 -37.85 10.48
C GLY A 465 -8.07 -38.63 9.15
N PRO A 466 -8.02 -39.97 9.21
CA PRO A 466 -7.98 -40.82 8.02
C PRO A 466 -9.29 -40.79 7.24
N VAL A 467 -9.16 -40.90 5.92
CA VAL A 467 -10.27 -41.09 4.98
C VAL A 467 -10.86 -42.48 5.16
N GLU A 468 -12.17 -42.58 5.35
CA GLU A 468 -12.88 -43.86 5.53
C GLU A 468 -13.73 -44.15 4.29
N GLU A 469 -13.25 -45.05 3.43
CA GLU A 469 -13.97 -45.52 2.25
C GLU A 469 -15.15 -46.43 2.63
N ALA A 470 -16.25 -46.35 1.89
CA ALA A 470 -17.49 -47.09 2.16
C ALA A 470 -17.94 -47.01 3.63
N SER A 471 -17.87 -45.81 4.22
CA SER A 471 -18.13 -45.62 5.64
C SER A 471 -19.58 -45.97 6.00
N PRO A 472 -19.84 -46.67 7.12
CA PRO A 472 -21.20 -46.87 7.63
C PRO A 472 -21.92 -45.55 7.96
N SER A 473 -21.19 -44.49 8.28
CA SER A 473 -21.76 -43.15 8.49
C SER A 473 -22.23 -42.49 7.18
N CYS A 474 -21.76 -42.99 6.04
CA CYS A 474 -22.19 -42.64 4.70
C CYS A 474 -23.02 -43.77 4.08
N SER A 475 -23.73 -44.54 4.91
CA SER A 475 -24.58 -45.67 4.49
C SER A 475 -23.86 -46.75 3.66
N GLY A 476 -22.53 -46.81 3.72
CA GLY A 476 -21.72 -47.72 2.89
C GLY A 476 -21.58 -47.30 1.43
N HIS A 477 -22.09 -46.12 1.06
CA HIS A 477 -22.17 -45.61 -0.32
C HIS A 477 -21.42 -44.28 -0.52
N GLY A 478 -20.28 -44.15 0.16
CA GLY A 478 -19.43 -42.99 0.01
C GLY A 478 -18.22 -42.99 0.94
N THR A 479 -17.37 -42.00 0.71
CA THR A 479 -16.15 -41.75 1.48
C THR A 479 -16.44 -40.73 2.59
N LEU A 480 -16.10 -41.04 3.84
CA LEU A 480 -16.17 -40.08 4.95
C LEU A 480 -14.82 -39.38 5.15
N HIS A 481 -14.82 -38.04 5.14
CA HIS A 481 -13.66 -37.22 5.48
C HIS A 481 -14.10 -35.97 6.25
N CYS A 482 -13.40 -35.64 7.34
CA CYS A 482 -13.74 -34.52 8.25
C CYS A 482 -15.21 -34.47 8.71
N GLY A 483 -15.85 -35.63 8.90
CA GLY A 483 -17.25 -35.71 9.34
C GLY A 483 -18.28 -35.42 8.24
N THR A 484 -17.85 -35.25 6.99
CA THR A 484 -18.72 -35.08 5.81
C THR A 484 -18.56 -36.25 4.84
N CYS A 485 -19.66 -36.68 4.23
CA CYS A 485 -19.65 -37.74 3.23
C CYS A 485 -19.50 -37.18 1.82
N ARG A 486 -18.63 -37.81 1.03
CA ARG A 486 -18.59 -37.69 -0.42
C ARG A 486 -19.22 -38.95 -1.01
N CYS A 487 -20.46 -38.83 -1.48
CA CYS A 487 -21.22 -39.98 -1.97
C CYS A 487 -20.70 -40.52 -3.29
N ASP A 488 -20.86 -41.83 -3.46
CA ASP A 488 -20.60 -42.52 -4.71
C ASP A 488 -21.60 -42.09 -5.81
N PRO A 489 -21.27 -42.24 -7.09
CA PRO A 489 -22.19 -41.92 -8.19
C PRO A 489 -23.56 -42.61 -8.00
N GLY A 490 -24.64 -41.82 -8.05
CA GLY A 490 -26.01 -42.31 -7.88
C GLY A 490 -26.52 -42.30 -6.43
N PHE A 491 -25.71 -41.90 -5.45
CA PHE A 491 -26.14 -41.72 -4.06
C PHE A 491 -26.08 -40.25 -3.62
N LEU A 492 -27.03 -39.84 -2.78
CA LEU A 492 -27.27 -38.45 -2.40
C LEU A 492 -27.56 -38.32 -0.91
N GLY A 493 -27.42 -37.10 -0.41
CA GLY A 493 -27.65 -36.72 0.98
C GLY A 493 -26.37 -36.66 1.81
N GLN A 494 -26.39 -35.97 2.96
CA GLN A 494 -25.23 -35.85 3.86
C GLN A 494 -24.68 -37.19 4.37
N THR A 495 -25.51 -38.22 4.35
CA THR A 495 -25.21 -39.59 4.77
C THR A 495 -25.28 -40.61 3.64
N CYS A 496 -25.41 -40.16 2.38
CA CYS A 496 -25.49 -41.00 1.18
C CYS A 496 -26.55 -42.12 1.26
N ASP A 497 -27.62 -41.87 2.00
CA ASP A 497 -28.72 -42.80 2.27
C ASP A 497 -29.76 -42.86 1.14
N CYS A 498 -29.66 -41.95 0.17
CA CYS A 498 -30.65 -41.82 -0.90
C CYS A 498 -30.09 -42.28 -2.24
N GLN A 499 -30.62 -43.38 -2.75
CA GLN A 499 -30.29 -43.91 -4.06
C GLN A 499 -31.12 -43.22 -5.16
N GLN A 500 -30.46 -42.75 -6.21
CA GLN A 500 -31.09 -42.22 -7.40
C GLN A 500 -31.69 -43.38 -8.21
N SER A 501 -33.02 -43.49 -8.25
CA SER A 501 -33.70 -44.47 -9.11
C SER A 501 -33.70 -43.99 -10.57
N GLU A 502 -33.40 -44.88 -11.52
CA GLU A 502 -33.39 -44.57 -12.96
C GLU A 502 -34.78 -44.18 -13.52
N ASP A 503 -35.87 -44.52 -12.82
CA ASP A 503 -37.26 -44.43 -13.33
C ASP A 503 -38.13 -43.28 -12.77
N HIS A 504 -37.59 -42.37 -11.94
CA HIS A 504 -38.34 -41.21 -11.44
C HIS A 504 -37.53 -39.92 -11.54
N VAL A 505 -38.25 -38.79 -11.69
CA VAL A 505 -37.70 -37.42 -11.70
C VAL A 505 -36.56 -37.33 -10.69
N SER A 506 -35.35 -37.11 -11.22
CA SER A 506 -34.10 -37.06 -10.46
C SER A 506 -34.34 -36.31 -9.14
N LEU A 507 -33.93 -36.88 -8.01
CA LEU A 507 -34.11 -36.23 -6.70
C LEU A 507 -33.51 -34.81 -6.70
N TYR A 508 -32.50 -34.54 -7.54
CA TYR A 508 -31.99 -33.20 -7.81
C TYR A 508 -33.00 -32.23 -8.45
N GLU A 509 -33.85 -32.70 -9.36
CA GLU A 509 -34.90 -31.87 -9.98
C GLU A 509 -35.96 -31.45 -8.96
N LYS A 510 -36.20 -32.27 -7.92
CA LYS A 510 -37.10 -31.88 -6.81
C LYS A 510 -36.53 -30.76 -5.93
N CYS A 511 -35.23 -30.47 -6.04
CA CYS A 511 -34.55 -29.36 -5.38
C CYS A 511 -34.37 -28.13 -6.30
N ARG A 512 -34.95 -28.13 -7.50
CA ARG A 512 -34.90 -27.00 -8.43
C ARG A 512 -36.23 -26.26 -8.45
N HIS A 513 -36.16 -24.95 -8.27
CA HIS A 513 -37.30 -24.07 -8.48
C HIS A 513 -37.43 -23.73 -9.98
N GLY A 514 -38.56 -24.08 -10.61
CA GLY A 514 -38.97 -23.58 -11.93
C GLY A 514 -38.00 -23.82 -13.10
N GLY A 515 -37.18 -24.90 -13.06
CA GLY A 515 -36.21 -25.20 -14.13
C GLY A 515 -34.89 -24.43 -14.04
N SER A 516 -34.58 -23.79 -12.89
CA SER A 516 -33.27 -23.19 -12.62
C SER A 516 -32.13 -24.21 -12.74
N SER A 517 -30.97 -23.78 -13.25
CA SER A 517 -29.76 -24.61 -13.29
C SER A 517 -29.16 -24.85 -11.89
N GLN A 518 -29.43 -23.96 -10.93
CA GLN A 518 -28.89 -24.00 -9.58
C GLN A 518 -29.81 -24.79 -8.62
N LEU A 519 -29.24 -25.78 -7.94
CA LEU A 519 -29.91 -26.55 -6.89
C LEU A 519 -30.13 -25.68 -5.66
N CYS A 520 -31.31 -25.75 -5.05
CA CYS A 520 -31.65 -24.99 -3.84
C CYS A 520 -31.31 -23.50 -3.99
N SER A 521 -31.54 -22.95 -5.19
CA SER A 521 -31.24 -21.56 -5.56
C SER A 521 -29.78 -21.13 -5.32
N GLY A 522 -28.85 -22.08 -5.16
CA GLY A 522 -27.45 -21.82 -4.81
C GLY A 522 -27.19 -21.51 -3.33
N HIS A 523 -28.21 -21.59 -2.47
CA HIS A 523 -28.19 -21.16 -1.07
C HIS A 523 -28.46 -22.30 -0.08
N GLY A 524 -28.19 -23.54 -0.49
CA GLY A 524 -28.40 -24.72 0.32
C GLY A 524 -27.90 -26.00 -0.34
N SER A 525 -28.03 -27.11 0.38
CA SER A 525 -27.70 -28.46 -0.07
C SER A 525 -28.99 -29.24 -0.38
N CYS A 526 -28.99 -30.03 -1.45
CA CYS A 526 -30.13 -30.89 -1.79
C CYS A 526 -30.01 -32.23 -1.05
N GLU A 527 -30.86 -32.41 -0.05
CA GLU A 527 -30.94 -33.58 0.80
C GLU A 527 -32.14 -34.43 0.38
N CYS A 528 -31.89 -35.49 -0.39
CA CYS A 528 -32.90 -36.47 -0.78
C CYS A 528 -34.17 -35.88 -1.41
N GLY A 529 -34.02 -34.82 -2.22
CA GLY A 529 -35.13 -34.14 -2.89
C GLY A 529 -35.80 -33.03 -2.08
N LYS A 530 -35.18 -32.59 -0.98
CA LYS A 530 -35.54 -31.38 -0.23
C LYS A 530 -34.31 -30.51 -0.02
N CYS A 531 -34.49 -29.19 0.04
CA CYS A 531 -33.37 -28.29 0.28
C CYS A 531 -33.13 -28.05 1.77
N ALA A 532 -31.89 -28.21 2.22
CA ALA A 532 -31.39 -27.75 3.50
C ALA A 532 -30.70 -26.39 3.32
N CYS A 533 -31.34 -25.33 3.81
CA CYS A 533 -30.92 -23.96 3.53
C CYS A 533 -29.82 -23.46 4.48
N GLN A 534 -28.95 -22.62 3.93
CA GLN A 534 -27.96 -21.86 4.69
C GLN A 534 -28.62 -20.91 5.69
N HIS A 535 -27.89 -20.46 6.71
CA HIS A 535 -28.45 -19.80 7.91
C HIS A 535 -29.37 -18.60 7.64
N SER A 536 -29.10 -17.83 6.59
CA SER A 536 -29.87 -16.64 6.19
C SER A 536 -30.91 -16.91 5.12
N PHE A 537 -31.11 -18.17 4.72
CA PHE A 537 -32.01 -18.53 3.64
C PHE A 537 -33.09 -19.50 4.11
N SER A 538 -34.28 -19.37 3.54
CA SER A 538 -35.44 -20.21 3.84
C SER A 538 -36.28 -20.52 2.59
N GLY A 539 -37.32 -21.31 2.76
CA GLY A 539 -38.19 -21.77 1.67
C GLY A 539 -37.83 -23.18 1.17
N PRO A 540 -38.76 -23.82 0.41
CA PRO A 540 -38.58 -25.18 -0.11
C PRO A 540 -37.37 -25.35 -1.03
N PHE A 541 -36.88 -24.26 -1.64
CA PHE A 541 -35.73 -24.24 -2.54
C PHE A 541 -34.66 -23.22 -2.09
N CYS A 542 -34.67 -22.79 -0.83
CA CYS A 542 -33.77 -21.76 -0.29
C CYS A 542 -33.79 -20.44 -1.09
N GLU A 543 -34.95 -20.11 -1.65
CA GLU A 543 -35.17 -18.95 -2.50
C GLU A 543 -35.36 -17.63 -1.72
N CYS A 544 -35.62 -17.73 -0.41
CA CYS A 544 -35.91 -16.59 0.44
C CYS A 544 -34.66 -16.18 1.22
N ASP A 545 -34.22 -14.93 1.09
CA ASP A 545 -33.20 -14.33 1.95
C ASP A 545 -33.87 -13.68 3.17
N ASP A 546 -33.69 -14.31 4.33
CA ASP A 546 -34.20 -13.87 5.63
C ASP A 546 -33.30 -12.81 6.29
N SER A 547 -32.28 -12.30 5.59
CA SER A 547 -31.43 -11.17 6.02
C SER A 547 -31.69 -9.88 5.24
N ASN A 548 -32.51 -9.93 4.18
CA ASN A 548 -32.79 -8.80 3.29
C ASN A 548 -34.18 -8.18 3.51
N CYS A 549 -34.52 -7.87 4.76
CA CYS A 549 -35.74 -7.13 5.12
C CYS A 549 -35.47 -5.65 5.40
N ALA A 550 -36.54 -4.86 5.45
CA ALA A 550 -36.47 -3.45 5.82
C ALA A 550 -35.80 -3.26 7.20
N GLN A 551 -34.90 -2.27 7.27
CA GLN A 551 -34.12 -1.94 8.46
C GLN A 551 -34.55 -0.59 9.04
N SER A 552 -34.54 -0.49 10.36
CA SER A 552 -34.75 0.78 11.08
C SER A 552 -33.80 0.83 12.26
N ASN A 553 -33.19 1.99 12.52
CA ASN A 553 -32.14 2.18 13.54
C ASN A 553 -30.99 1.16 13.46
N GLN A 554 -30.53 0.83 12.24
CA GLN A 554 -29.47 -0.16 11.97
C GLN A 554 -29.80 -1.60 12.45
N GLN A 555 -31.08 -1.89 12.70
CA GLN A 555 -31.56 -3.22 13.09
C GLN A 555 -32.54 -3.76 12.03
N LEU A 556 -32.36 -5.03 11.67
CA LEU A 556 -33.27 -5.76 10.78
C LEU A 556 -34.65 -5.85 11.44
N CYS A 557 -35.70 -5.44 10.72
CA CYS A 557 -37.05 -5.33 11.27
C CYS A 557 -37.11 -4.51 12.58
N GLY A 558 -36.27 -3.48 12.69
CA GLY A 558 -36.23 -2.55 13.82
C GLY A 558 -35.94 -3.22 15.17
N GLY A 559 -35.45 -4.47 15.15
CA GLY A 559 -35.29 -5.31 16.35
C GLY A 559 -36.60 -5.85 16.94
N ASN A 560 -37.76 -5.52 16.34
CA ASN A 560 -39.09 -5.84 16.88
C ASN A 560 -39.91 -6.75 15.96
N GLY A 561 -39.24 -7.52 15.10
CA GLY A 561 -39.88 -8.46 14.19
C GLY A 561 -38.90 -9.50 13.70
N LYS A 562 -39.45 -10.58 13.12
CA LYS A 562 -38.66 -11.60 12.44
C LYS A 562 -38.72 -11.37 10.94
N CYS A 563 -37.57 -11.27 10.29
CA CYS A 563 -37.50 -11.25 8.83
C CYS A 563 -37.88 -12.64 8.28
N VAL A 564 -38.81 -12.67 7.33
CA VAL A 564 -39.22 -13.88 6.62
C VAL A 564 -39.39 -13.51 5.15
N CYS A 565 -38.49 -14.00 4.30
CA CYS A 565 -38.52 -13.82 2.84
C CYS A 565 -38.73 -12.35 2.39
N GLY A 566 -37.86 -11.46 2.87
CA GLY A 566 -37.90 -10.02 2.53
C GLY A 566 -39.04 -9.22 3.18
N LYS A 567 -39.85 -9.82 4.07
CA LYS A 567 -40.89 -9.12 4.84
C LYS A 567 -40.68 -9.26 6.34
N CYS A 568 -40.88 -8.15 7.06
CA CYS A 568 -40.82 -8.16 8.51
C CYS A 568 -42.15 -8.60 9.12
N ASN A 569 -42.15 -9.74 9.79
CA ASN A 569 -43.25 -10.17 10.65
C ASN A 569 -43.07 -9.53 12.02
N CYS A 570 -43.79 -8.44 12.27
CA CYS A 570 -43.70 -7.67 13.50
C CYS A 570 -44.27 -8.40 14.71
N LEU A 571 -43.67 -8.17 15.89
CA LEU A 571 -44.23 -8.57 17.17
C LEU A 571 -45.56 -7.83 17.42
N ALA A 572 -46.46 -8.41 18.23
CA ALA A 572 -47.84 -7.95 18.39
C ALA A 572 -48.05 -6.46 18.78
N ALA A 573 -47.02 -5.78 19.28
CA ALA A 573 -47.04 -4.36 19.67
C ALA A 573 -46.35 -3.42 18.65
N TYR A 574 -46.03 -3.91 17.45
CA TYR A 574 -45.27 -3.21 16.43
C TYR A 574 -45.89 -3.41 15.04
N GLY A 575 -45.71 -2.43 14.17
CA GLY A 575 -46.18 -2.41 12.79
C GLY A 575 -45.27 -1.55 11.90
N GLY A 576 -45.68 -1.37 10.64
CA GLY A 576 -44.85 -0.76 9.61
C GLY A 576 -43.96 -1.77 8.90
N GLU A 577 -43.43 -1.41 7.72
CA GLU A 577 -42.64 -2.33 6.89
C GLU A 577 -41.34 -2.79 7.57
N ALA A 578 -40.78 -1.98 8.47
CA ALA A 578 -39.58 -2.27 9.25
C ALA A 578 -39.87 -2.57 10.73
N CYS A 579 -41.13 -2.78 11.14
CA CYS A 579 -41.54 -3.00 12.54
C CYS A 579 -41.03 -1.95 13.54
N ASP A 580 -40.83 -0.72 13.08
CA ASP A 580 -40.35 0.40 13.87
C ASP A 580 -41.48 1.23 14.49
N CYS A 581 -42.71 0.98 14.07
CA CYS A 581 -43.87 1.72 14.56
C CYS A 581 -44.55 0.96 15.70
N SER A 582 -44.49 1.46 16.93
CA SER A 582 -45.25 0.86 18.03
C SER A 582 -46.75 1.12 17.86
N THR A 583 -47.56 0.08 18.05
CA THR A 583 -49.03 0.18 18.04
C THR A 583 -49.62 0.66 19.36
N LEU A 584 -48.79 0.79 20.40
CA LEU A 584 -49.15 1.39 21.67
C LEU A 584 -49.22 2.92 21.54
N THR A 585 -50.00 3.55 22.40
CA THR A 585 -50.17 5.02 22.43
C THR A 585 -49.98 5.59 23.84
N ASP A 586 -49.44 4.80 24.76
CA ASP A 586 -49.26 5.15 26.18
C ASP A 586 -48.33 6.35 26.37
N ARG A 587 -47.26 6.45 25.58
CA ARG A 587 -46.32 7.59 25.62
C ARG A 587 -46.88 8.87 25.00
N CYS A 588 -47.97 8.78 24.27
CA CYS A 588 -48.68 9.96 23.77
C CYS A 588 -49.73 10.47 24.76
N GLN A 589 -50.08 9.70 25.79
CA GLN A 589 -51.09 10.10 26.76
C GLN A 589 -50.58 11.25 27.62
N THR A 590 -51.42 12.26 27.80
CA THR A 590 -51.19 13.36 28.74
C THR A 590 -52.40 13.47 29.66
N ALA A 591 -52.35 14.33 30.68
CA ALA A 591 -53.47 14.56 31.59
C ALA A 591 -54.77 15.05 30.90
N GLY A 592 -54.72 15.36 29.59
CA GLY A 592 -55.86 15.72 28.76
C GLY A 592 -55.98 14.84 27.51
N ARG A 593 -55.98 15.46 26.31
CA ARG A 593 -56.00 14.72 25.04
C ARG A 593 -54.57 14.27 24.66
N PRO A 594 -54.39 13.12 23.97
CA PRO A 594 -53.08 12.68 23.51
C PRO A 594 -52.33 13.80 22.79
N CYS A 595 -51.02 13.91 23.02
CA CYS A 595 -50.18 14.97 22.45
C CYS A 595 -50.68 16.39 22.76
N SER A 596 -51.25 16.56 23.95
CA SER A 596 -51.85 17.81 24.44
C SER A 596 -52.96 18.37 23.53
N GLY A 597 -53.53 17.54 22.64
CA GLY A 597 -54.49 17.95 21.60
C GLY A 597 -53.90 18.82 20.49
N ARG A 598 -52.56 18.95 20.41
CA ARG A 598 -51.83 19.85 19.49
C ARG A 598 -50.92 19.09 18.52
N GLY A 599 -51.06 17.78 18.45
CA GLY A 599 -50.34 16.90 17.54
C GLY A 599 -51.11 15.60 17.34
N ASP A 600 -50.61 14.77 16.44
CA ASP A 600 -51.14 13.43 16.18
C ASP A 600 -50.17 12.39 16.77
N CYS A 601 -50.69 11.33 17.40
CA CYS A 601 -49.86 10.26 17.94
C CYS A 601 -49.58 9.23 16.83
N LEU A 602 -48.32 9.13 16.42
CA LEU A 602 -47.87 8.18 15.41
C LEU A 602 -46.72 7.36 16.01
N CYS A 603 -46.82 6.03 15.94
CA CYS A 603 -45.79 5.13 16.44
C CYS A 603 -45.42 5.35 17.92
N ASN A 604 -46.42 5.63 18.76
CA ASN A 604 -46.25 5.99 20.17
C ASN A 604 -45.40 7.26 20.43
N ARG A 605 -45.32 8.17 19.45
CA ARG A 605 -44.67 9.48 19.57
C ARG A 605 -45.59 10.58 19.05
N CYS A 606 -45.57 11.74 19.70
CA CYS A 606 -46.34 12.88 19.28
C CYS A 606 -45.68 13.63 18.12
N VAL A 607 -46.41 13.79 17.01
CA VAL A 607 -46.02 14.64 15.88
C VAL A 607 -46.82 15.94 15.97
N CYS A 608 -46.14 17.03 16.30
CA CYS A 608 -46.78 18.31 16.62
C CYS A 608 -47.21 19.09 15.38
N LYS A 609 -48.38 19.73 15.45
CA LYS A 609 -48.88 20.64 14.41
C LYS A 609 -48.15 22.00 14.53
N GLY A 610 -47.96 22.69 13.39
CA GLY A 610 -47.06 23.84 13.27
C GLY A 610 -47.16 24.88 14.39
N GLY A 611 -46.00 25.25 14.96
CA GLY A 611 -45.89 26.19 16.08
C GLY A 611 -45.78 25.55 17.47
N PHE A 612 -45.78 24.21 17.56
CA PHE A 612 -45.60 23.47 18.81
C PHE A 612 -44.44 22.46 18.71
N ASP A 613 -43.77 22.23 19.83
CA ASP A 613 -42.62 21.30 19.94
C ASP A 613 -42.61 20.58 21.32
N GLY A 614 -41.67 19.65 21.50
CA GLY A 614 -41.49 18.81 22.68
C GLY A 614 -42.26 17.48 22.61
N ASP A 615 -41.90 16.54 23.48
CA ASP A 615 -42.33 15.13 23.43
C ASP A 615 -43.85 14.92 23.48
N HIS A 616 -44.61 15.91 23.99
CA HIS A 616 -46.08 15.90 24.05
C HIS A 616 -46.74 17.14 23.41
N CYS A 617 -46.01 17.89 22.58
CA CYS A 617 -46.50 19.09 21.88
C CYS A 617 -47.04 20.20 22.79
N SER A 618 -46.46 20.32 23.98
CA SER A 618 -46.85 21.31 25.00
C SER A 618 -46.07 22.61 24.90
N HIS A 619 -44.96 22.65 24.16
CA HIS A 619 -44.08 23.82 24.08
C HIS A 619 -44.34 24.62 22.81
N ILE A 620 -44.13 25.93 22.88
CA ILE A 620 -44.06 26.82 21.70
C ILE A 620 -42.57 27.19 21.54
N PRO A 621 -41.92 26.95 20.39
CA PRO A 621 -40.50 27.22 20.24
C PRO A 621 -40.24 28.74 20.29
N ASN A 622 -39.47 29.19 21.30
CA ASN A 622 -38.97 30.56 21.41
C ASN A 622 -37.81 30.77 20.43
N ASN A 623 -38.10 31.20 19.21
CA ASN A 623 -37.10 31.40 18.16
C ASN A 623 -36.43 32.80 18.21
N CYS A 624 -35.94 33.22 19.38
CA CYS A 624 -35.28 34.53 19.57
C CYS A 624 -33.97 34.45 20.36
N THR A 625 -33.14 33.41 20.14
CA THR A 625 -31.80 33.33 20.73
C THR A 625 -30.76 32.89 19.71
N LYS A 626 -30.66 33.60 18.59
CA LYS A 626 -29.54 33.39 17.67
C LYS A 626 -29.15 34.62 16.83
N TYR A 627 -28.95 35.79 17.45
CA TYR A 627 -28.19 36.90 16.84
C TYR A 627 -27.51 37.77 17.91
N ASP A 628 -26.54 37.20 18.63
CA ASP A 628 -25.69 37.94 19.56
C ASP A 628 -24.29 38.17 18.96
N THR A 629 -24.20 38.87 17.82
CA THR A 629 -22.95 39.46 17.29
C THR A 629 -23.22 40.58 16.28
N MET A 630 -24.28 41.40 16.41
CA MET A 630 -24.51 42.55 15.52
C MET A 630 -24.90 43.84 16.27
N SER A 631 -24.45 43.99 17.52
CA SER A 631 -24.68 45.21 18.31
C SER A 631 -23.71 46.36 17.95
N GLY A 632 -22.53 46.07 17.40
CA GLY A 632 -21.54 47.11 17.05
C GLY A 632 -21.85 47.90 15.77
N ILE A 633 -22.45 47.26 14.76
CA ILE A 633 -22.69 47.89 13.45
C ILE A 633 -23.92 48.81 13.48
N VAL A 634 -24.92 48.49 14.31
CA VAL A 634 -26.14 49.29 14.47
C VAL A 634 -25.86 50.61 15.21
N PHE A 635 -24.93 50.62 16.18
CA PHE A 635 -24.51 51.85 16.86
C PHE A 635 -23.73 52.80 15.96
N ILE A 636 -22.86 52.28 15.09
CA ILE A 636 -22.13 53.08 14.10
C ILE A 636 -23.10 53.62 13.03
N GLY A 637 -24.07 52.80 12.59
CA GLY A 637 -25.12 53.22 11.66
C GLY A 637 -26.02 54.33 12.21
N LEU A 638 -26.43 54.25 13.48
CA LEU A 638 -27.24 55.28 14.15
C LEU A 638 -26.47 56.60 14.32
N LEU A 639 -25.16 56.55 14.58
CA LEU A 639 -24.29 57.72 14.67
C LEU A 639 -24.15 58.44 13.31
N ILE A 640 -23.98 57.67 12.23
CA ILE A 640 -23.90 58.21 10.85
C ILE A 640 -25.23 58.83 10.42
N ILE A 641 -26.37 58.21 10.79
CA ILE A 641 -27.71 58.74 10.48
C ILE A 641 -28.00 60.04 11.26
N LEU A 642 -27.56 60.15 12.51
CA LEU A 642 -27.68 61.38 13.31
C LEU A 642 -26.85 62.53 12.73
N ILE A 643 -25.62 62.25 12.28
CA ILE A 643 -24.76 63.23 11.61
C ILE A 643 -25.34 63.63 10.25
N SER A 644 -25.90 62.67 9.50
CA SER A 644 -26.53 62.92 8.19
C SER A 644 -27.83 63.74 8.33
N ARG A 645 -28.63 63.51 9.37
CA ARG A 645 -29.81 64.34 9.68
C ARG A 645 -29.43 65.76 10.06
N LEU A 646 -28.39 65.95 10.88
CA LEU A 646 -27.86 67.28 11.21
C LEU A 646 -27.37 68.03 9.96
N LEU A 647 -26.74 67.33 9.00
CA LEU A 647 -26.28 67.91 7.74
C LEU A 647 -27.44 68.20 6.75
N LEU A 648 -28.50 67.39 6.75
CA LEU A 648 -29.71 67.61 5.94
C LEU A 648 -30.61 68.74 6.48
N GLU A 649 -30.69 68.91 7.80
CA GLU A 649 -31.39 70.04 8.44
C GLU A 649 -30.71 71.39 8.13
N PHE A 650 -29.40 71.38 7.86
CA PHE A 650 -28.64 72.57 7.46
C PHE A 650 -28.83 72.94 5.98
N HIS A 651 -29.18 71.97 5.12
CA HIS A 651 -29.13 72.15 3.67
C HIS A 651 -30.48 72.29 2.94
N TYR A 652 -31.62 72.03 3.60
CA TYR A 652 -32.95 72.07 2.97
C TYR A 652 -33.85 73.23 3.46
N ARG A 653 -33.26 74.41 3.65
CA ARG A 653 -33.95 75.72 3.76
C ARG A 653 -34.31 76.34 2.39
N ARG A 654 -34.34 75.55 1.31
CA ARG A 654 -34.78 75.99 -0.02
C ARG A 654 -35.55 74.85 -0.69
N GLY A 655 -36.84 75.07 -0.92
CA GLY A 655 -37.79 74.01 -1.21
C GLY A 655 -38.01 73.63 -2.68
N VAL A 656 -39.10 72.85 -2.84
CA VAL A 656 -39.91 72.52 -4.03
C VAL A 656 -39.31 71.41 -4.96
N PRO A 657 -40.12 70.57 -5.67
CA PRO A 657 -40.18 69.13 -5.42
C PRO A 657 -40.25 68.20 -6.68
N LYS A 658 -40.32 66.89 -6.42
CA LYS A 658 -40.99 65.76 -7.12
C LYS A 658 -40.81 65.54 -8.64
N LEU A 659 -40.45 64.29 -8.98
CA LEU A 659 -40.89 63.56 -10.17
C LEU A 659 -41.09 62.06 -9.86
N ARG A 660 -41.93 61.40 -10.66
CA ARG A 660 -42.65 60.13 -10.40
C ARG A 660 -42.40 59.10 -11.54
N HIS A 661 -42.64 57.82 -11.23
CA HIS A 661 -42.86 56.62 -12.10
C HIS A 661 -41.60 55.85 -12.57
N ARG A 662 -41.57 54.50 -12.69
CA ARG A 662 -42.55 53.37 -12.54
C ARG A 662 -41.77 52.03 -12.37
N PRO A 663 -42.44 50.88 -12.06
CA PRO A 663 -41.84 49.62 -11.54
C PRO A 663 -41.94 48.38 -12.47
N ALA A 664 -41.26 47.27 -12.09
CA ALA A 664 -41.60 45.83 -12.31
C ALA A 664 -40.68 44.95 -11.40
N ALA A 665 -41.22 44.16 -10.45
CA ALA A 665 -41.40 42.68 -10.44
C ALA A 665 -40.07 41.88 -10.41
N ASP A 666 -39.79 40.85 -9.58
CA ASP A 666 -40.61 39.84 -8.90
C ASP A 666 -39.81 39.05 -7.82
N ARG A 667 -40.55 38.30 -6.97
CA ARG A 667 -40.18 37.15 -6.08
C ARG A 667 -39.39 37.35 -4.78
N LEU A 668 -40.08 37.14 -3.65
CA LEU A 668 -39.86 36.04 -2.68
C LEU A 668 -41.01 36.07 -1.65
N GLU A 669 -41.81 35.01 -1.60
CA GLU A 669 -42.83 34.78 -0.58
C GLU A 669 -42.18 34.21 0.70
N GLY A 670 -42.56 34.74 1.87
CA GLY A 670 -42.21 34.12 3.15
C GLY A 670 -42.23 35.07 4.35
N GLY A 671 -43.40 35.24 4.97
CA GLY A 671 -43.51 35.29 6.44
C GLY A 671 -42.73 36.37 7.23
N GLU A 672 -42.70 37.62 6.79
CA GLU A 672 -42.21 38.74 7.61
C GLU A 672 -43.27 39.84 7.75
N THR A 673 -44.28 39.65 8.62
CA THR A 673 -45.24 40.73 8.91
C THR A 673 -45.95 40.59 10.27
N GLN A 674 -45.31 40.03 11.29
CA GLN A 674 -45.90 40.01 12.65
C GLN A 674 -45.00 40.48 13.81
N CYS A 675 -43.71 40.76 13.60
CA CYS A 675 -42.88 41.38 14.64
C CYS A 675 -42.82 42.92 14.57
N TYR A 676 -43.09 43.52 13.41
CA TYR A 676 -43.05 44.99 13.24
C TYR A 676 -44.31 45.72 13.76
N ALA A 677 -45.41 45.01 14.02
CA ALA A 677 -46.66 45.60 14.51
C ALA A 677 -46.78 45.65 16.05
N ALA A 678 -45.95 44.90 16.79
CA ALA A 678 -46.00 44.87 18.26
C ALA A 678 -45.10 45.92 18.93
N ILE A 679 -44.07 46.41 18.22
CA ILE A 679 -43.09 47.36 18.78
C ILE A 679 -43.54 48.83 18.63
N MET A 680 -44.46 49.13 17.71
CA MET A 680 -45.05 50.48 17.58
C MET A 680 -46.23 50.76 18.52
N ASN A 681 -46.73 49.76 19.25
CA ASN A 681 -47.85 49.90 20.20
C ASN A 681 -47.41 50.02 21.68
N LEU A 682 -46.11 50.15 21.96
CA LEU A 682 -45.60 50.19 23.34
C LEU A 682 -44.88 51.50 23.72
N PHE A 683 -45.00 52.57 22.90
CA PHE A 683 -44.33 53.86 23.20
C PHE A 683 -45.19 55.12 22.99
N VAL A 684 -46.52 55.01 22.91
CA VAL A 684 -47.44 56.17 22.99
C VAL A 684 -48.59 55.86 23.94
N SER A 685 -48.77 56.76 24.91
CA SER A 685 -49.69 56.80 26.04
C SER A 685 -49.39 55.92 27.25
N ASP A 686 -49.36 56.41 28.48
CA ASP A 686 -49.22 57.76 29.05
C ASP A 686 -48.99 57.50 30.55
N HIS A 687 -48.07 58.23 31.16
CA HIS A 687 -48.13 58.48 32.60
C HIS A 687 -49.11 59.63 32.80
N LEU A 688 -50.24 59.37 33.48
CA LEU A 688 -51.14 60.26 34.25
C LEU A 688 -52.44 59.44 34.45
N SER A 689 -53.03 59.17 35.61
CA SER A 689 -52.85 59.65 36.99
C SER A 689 -53.87 58.92 37.89
N VAL A 690 -53.43 58.23 38.96
CA VAL A 690 -53.77 58.41 40.39
C VAL A 690 -52.56 57.96 41.19
#